data_AF-A0A3D5RIU6-F1
#
_entry.id   AF-A0A3D5RIU6-F1
#
_cell.length_a   1.000
_cell.length_b   1.000
_cell.length_c   1.000
_cell.angle_alpha   90.00
_cell.angle_beta   90.00
_cell.angle_gamma   90.00
#
_symmetry.space_group_name_H-M   'P 1'
#
loop_
_entity.id
_entity.type
_entity.pdbx_description
1 polymer ?
#
loop_
_entity_poly.entity_id
_entity_poly.type
_entity_poly.pdbx_seq_one_letter_code
_entity_poly.pdbx_strand_id
1 'polypeptide(L)'
;MKKICTLLIIFTLTFVSFFCKFSVKATNDSSNLTNPSTEFRAAWVSYYTGDISYKNEKDYKNQIDQILDTMEYYNMNAMIFHIRANHDAWYNSKINKVNRQLSNVDFSKFDPLEYVITEAHKRGIEFHAWMNPYRIGSTYASVEDVASAYSDYPNNPASKKENVLMGSTLQILNPGIPEVRDFIVDTCMEVVNNYDVDAIHFDDYFYASGINDASTIAKYNTEGLSTSDFRRKQVDLFIKDLKDNLDQFNKKNNKFVQLGISPTGVYKNASSSSEANTPLSKYVYNENGDLIYPAGATIGCQMHYESYLYCDTLKWVNNEWINYILPQTYWSTSHSRAPFEKLINWWNMAVKNKNVNLYAGMGIYMWKDTAGEAVKQLNITSGLENVLGTSIYSYGEINEAYQKIDTNLTVQMSQVKNKVWKNLTILPEIAGMNPVKLGSVNNFQASNNILSWDKLDGAKFYIIYRSNDCITYNNDEIVDIISSPNDIVSWEDSDKGEYVYDVVPLSYTNTLGEGHIQVAEDSDSPIHAQISLNSDGSSLFEVARAYNVELDAKNAYVFLSDDATDKSRLNYDWSSSDEKVATISEYGTITLKSLGTITIKGVLKTDKTKYCEFKLNVCNKELLAKEFTVNFKDSDGKILKSVKVKYGSAATAPENVSKAATDKYSYEFIGWNELYYNVTSDLDIIAVYKVIIRKYQVTYKNADGTILKQYEVPYGTVPTPPTNPTLEADDKYTYTFLEWSIVDQQITEDTIIVARYIENARLYTLSVNLGNGSEIKKHYYYSTDVIEYVEAEYVEGFEFVSWYYDDNFENECIFPLELRKDVTIYAKYAKLIEVKIADENDNIIKEYTDLEENNLPSFDYITPKEGYRIIGWSIKENDKFIPIEKLPNNDCVIYPIYEKISSTINVKIYDEVGNLVHSYTANANDPLPSNTFAKDKKGYVFDGWGIVKGGSIVKITTLPDTDCELYPIYKKTSNCRKSCGTILLIPLTLLALCYFRKKH
;
A
#
# COMPACT_ATOMS: atom_id res chain seq x y z
N MET A 1 9.05 49.23 92.49
CA MET A 1 8.82 48.17 91.49
C MET A 1 7.49 48.40 90.74
N LYS A 2 7.43 49.34 89.78
CA LYS A 2 6.20 49.58 88.96
C LYS A 2 6.45 49.95 87.48
N LYS A 3 7.69 49.85 86.97
CA LYS A 3 8.04 50.08 85.54
C LYS A 3 8.53 48.82 84.80
N ILE A 4 8.56 47.65 85.45
CA ILE A 4 9.01 46.39 84.84
C ILE A 4 7.83 45.59 84.26
N CYS A 5 6.66 45.61 84.92
CA CYS A 5 5.48 44.85 84.49
C CYS A 5 4.93 45.30 83.13
N THR A 6 5.03 46.59 82.78
CA THR A 6 4.47 47.13 81.53
C THR A 6 5.25 46.69 80.29
N LEU A 7 6.56 46.44 80.39
CA LEU A 7 7.35 45.95 79.24
C LEU A 7 7.07 44.48 78.91
N LEU A 8 6.86 43.61 79.92
CA LEU A 8 6.55 42.19 79.68
C LEU A 8 5.22 41.99 78.95
N ILE A 9 4.22 42.86 79.19
CA ILE A 9 2.90 42.75 78.56
C ILE A 9 2.95 43.12 77.07
N ILE A 10 3.76 44.11 76.69
CA ILE A 10 3.94 44.48 75.27
C ILE A 10 4.71 43.40 74.51
N PHE A 11 5.72 42.78 75.14
CA PHE A 11 6.52 41.72 74.50
C PHE A 11 5.79 40.37 74.36
N THR A 12 4.74 40.13 75.15
CA THR A 12 3.89 38.92 75.05
C THR A 12 2.74 39.08 74.06
N LEU A 13 2.24 40.30 73.81
CA LEU A 13 1.16 40.55 72.85
C LEU A 13 1.61 40.67 71.39
N THR A 14 2.90 40.85 71.11
CA THR A 14 3.44 40.88 69.72
C THR A 14 3.97 39.55 69.21
N PHE A 15 4.18 38.56 70.08
CA PHE A 15 4.71 37.24 69.68
C PHE A 15 3.63 36.21 69.31
N VAL A 16 2.37 36.46 69.68
CA VAL A 16 1.22 35.55 69.41
C VAL A 16 0.57 35.83 68.04
N SER A 17 0.73 37.03 67.49
CA SER A 17 0.08 37.47 66.24
C SER A 17 0.84 37.13 64.95
N PHE A 18 2.05 36.55 65.02
CA PHE A 18 2.90 36.31 63.84
C PHE A 18 2.98 34.85 63.38
N PHE A 19 2.33 33.90 64.06
CA PHE A 19 2.30 32.48 63.66
C PHE A 19 0.91 31.96 63.20
N CYS A 20 -0.11 32.82 63.13
CA CYS A 20 -1.44 32.48 62.62
C CYS A 20 -1.68 33.00 61.19
N LYS A 21 -0.90 32.52 60.22
CA LYS A 21 -1.27 32.56 58.78
C LYS A 21 -0.88 31.25 58.10
N PHE A 22 -1.90 30.51 57.66
CA PHE A 22 -1.83 29.39 56.72
C PHE A 22 -0.76 28.32 56.97
N SER A 23 -0.80 27.71 58.16
CA SER A 23 -0.74 26.25 58.18
C SER A 23 -2.15 25.74 57.88
N VAL A 24 -2.38 25.28 56.64
CA VAL A 24 -3.55 24.46 56.35
C VAL A 24 -3.28 23.09 56.97
N LYS A 25 -3.69 22.92 58.23
CA LYS A 25 -3.96 21.59 58.73
C LYS A 25 -5.13 21.06 57.91
N ALA A 26 -4.87 20.06 57.07
CA ALA A 26 -5.94 19.20 56.57
C ALA A 26 -6.64 18.61 57.80
N THR A 27 -7.84 19.11 58.10
CA THR A 27 -8.71 18.53 59.11
C THR A 27 -9.22 17.21 58.58
N ASN A 28 -9.06 16.12 59.35
CA ASN A 28 -9.67 14.83 59.07
C ASN A 28 -11.18 14.87 59.35
N ASP A 29 -11.87 15.82 58.73
CA ASP A 29 -13.30 16.06 58.86
C ASP A 29 -13.97 15.51 57.60
N SER A 30 -14.40 14.24 57.68
CA SER A 30 -15.00 13.50 56.56
C SER A 30 -16.43 13.95 56.21
N SER A 31 -16.83 15.15 56.66
CA SER A 31 -18.13 15.77 56.42
C SER A 31 -18.19 16.62 55.14
N ASN A 32 -17.04 17.04 54.59
CA ASN A 32 -16.94 17.89 53.40
C ASN A 32 -16.18 17.19 52.26
N LEU A 33 -16.55 15.94 51.97
CA LEU A 33 -16.13 15.27 50.73
C LEU A 33 -17.00 15.77 49.58
N THR A 34 -16.42 16.57 48.70
CA THR A 34 -17.03 16.92 47.41
C THR A 34 -16.98 15.71 46.49
N ASN A 35 -18.03 14.88 46.51
CA ASN A 35 -18.26 13.93 45.44
C ASN A 35 -18.46 14.72 44.14
N PRO A 36 -17.59 14.58 43.12
CA PRO A 36 -17.82 15.23 41.84
C PRO A 36 -19.01 14.55 41.14
N SER A 37 -19.72 15.29 40.29
CA SER A 37 -20.80 14.74 39.47
C SER A 37 -20.30 13.74 38.42
N THR A 38 -19.05 13.89 37.98
CA THR A 38 -18.37 13.01 37.02
C THR A 38 -17.01 12.58 37.56
N GLU A 39 -16.61 11.32 37.39
CA GLU A 39 -15.27 10.85 37.80
C GLU A 39 -14.83 9.65 36.95
N PHE A 40 -13.63 9.71 36.36
CA PHE A 40 -13.01 8.55 35.73
C PHE A 40 -12.44 7.62 36.81
N ARG A 41 -12.80 6.33 36.80
CA ARG A 41 -12.39 5.33 37.79
C ARG A 41 -11.97 4.04 37.10
N ALA A 42 -10.67 3.83 36.98
CA ALA A 42 -10.14 2.72 36.17
C ALA A 42 -9.22 1.74 36.91
N ALA A 43 -9.16 0.51 36.41
CA ALA A 43 -8.20 -0.52 36.80
C ALA A 43 -7.36 -0.98 35.59
N TRP A 44 -6.09 -1.32 35.84
CA TRP A 44 -5.19 -1.91 34.84
C TRP A 44 -5.23 -3.43 34.91
N VAL A 45 -5.59 -4.09 33.80
CA VAL A 45 -5.79 -5.55 33.70
C VAL A 45 -4.87 -6.11 32.62
N SER A 46 -4.05 -7.12 32.95
CA SER A 46 -3.00 -7.60 32.02
C SER A 46 -2.72 -9.11 32.10
N TYR A 47 -2.85 -9.80 30.96
CA TYR A 47 -2.43 -11.20 30.79
C TYR A 47 -0.91 -11.41 31.01
N TYR A 48 -0.12 -10.35 30.86
CA TYR A 48 1.33 -10.38 30.99
C TYR A 48 1.80 -10.35 32.45
N THR A 49 1.02 -9.71 33.33
CA THR A 49 1.20 -9.71 34.80
C THR A 49 0.52 -10.90 35.48
N GLY A 50 -0.46 -11.52 34.80
CA GLY A 50 -1.16 -12.70 35.28
C GLY A 50 -2.52 -12.41 35.91
N ASP A 51 -3.07 -11.21 35.71
CA ASP A 51 -4.42 -10.81 36.16
C ASP A 51 -5.52 -11.72 35.60
N ILE A 52 -5.26 -12.33 34.44
CA ILE A 52 -6.11 -13.31 33.75
C ILE A 52 -5.25 -14.45 33.18
N SER A 53 -5.67 -15.69 33.40
CA SER A 53 -4.93 -16.91 33.03
C SER A 53 -5.88 -18.09 32.82
N TYR A 54 -6.29 -18.31 31.58
CA TYR A 54 -7.42 -19.17 31.21
C TYR A 54 -7.00 -20.46 30.50
N LYS A 55 -7.87 -21.47 30.54
CA LYS A 55 -7.65 -22.83 30.01
C LYS A 55 -8.48 -23.16 28.76
N ASN A 56 -9.60 -22.47 28.56
CA ASN A 56 -10.55 -22.63 27.44
C ASN A 56 -11.54 -21.44 27.44
N GLU A 57 -12.37 -21.33 26.40
CA GLU A 57 -13.38 -20.26 26.26
C GLU A 57 -14.24 -20.04 27.53
N LYS A 58 -14.79 -21.09 28.13
CA LYS A 58 -15.63 -20.95 29.33
C LYS A 58 -14.83 -20.44 30.54
N ASP A 59 -13.59 -20.89 30.69
CA ASP A 59 -12.66 -20.44 31.74
C ASP A 59 -12.19 -18.99 31.50
N TYR A 60 -12.14 -18.52 30.24
CA TYR A 60 -11.89 -17.12 29.89
C TYR A 60 -13.08 -16.23 30.26
N LYS A 61 -14.29 -16.61 29.79
CA LYS A 61 -15.53 -15.87 30.05
C LYS A 61 -15.73 -15.69 31.55
N ASN A 62 -15.74 -16.78 32.31
CA ASN A 62 -15.80 -16.75 33.78
C ASN A 62 -14.77 -15.83 34.45
N GLN A 63 -13.55 -15.68 33.90
CA GLN A 63 -12.51 -14.81 34.47
C GLN A 63 -12.73 -13.34 34.12
N ILE A 64 -13.15 -13.04 32.88
CA ILE A 64 -13.57 -11.68 32.48
C ILE A 64 -14.78 -11.23 33.30
N ASP A 65 -15.78 -12.10 33.46
CA ASP A 65 -16.97 -11.84 34.26
C ASP A 65 -16.56 -11.50 35.71
N GLN A 66 -15.67 -12.28 36.33
CA GLN A 66 -15.14 -12.01 37.68
C GLN A 66 -14.31 -10.73 37.81
N ILE A 67 -13.59 -10.33 36.75
CA ILE A 67 -12.87 -9.04 36.70
C ILE A 67 -13.88 -7.89 36.72
N LEU A 68 -14.95 -8.01 35.93
CA LEU A 68 -16.02 -7.03 35.85
C LEU A 68 -16.83 -6.96 37.15
N ASP A 69 -17.26 -8.09 37.72
CA ASP A 69 -17.94 -8.17 39.03
C ASP A 69 -17.13 -7.42 40.13
N THR A 70 -15.80 -7.53 40.08
CA THR A 70 -14.88 -6.86 41.00
C THR A 70 -14.81 -5.34 40.76
N MET A 71 -14.85 -4.90 39.49
CA MET A 71 -14.87 -3.49 39.11
C MET A 71 -16.21 -2.82 39.46
N GLU A 72 -17.33 -3.48 39.18
CA GLU A 72 -18.68 -3.08 39.59
C GLU A 72 -18.78 -2.97 41.11
N TYR A 73 -18.26 -3.95 41.86
CA TYR A 73 -18.19 -3.88 43.32
C TYR A 73 -17.44 -2.62 43.83
N TYR A 74 -16.45 -2.11 43.09
CA TYR A 74 -15.74 -0.87 43.43
C TYR A 74 -16.32 0.42 42.79
N ASN A 75 -17.44 0.34 42.06
CA ASN A 75 -18.02 1.44 41.27
C ASN A 75 -17.02 2.06 40.28
N MET A 76 -16.21 1.22 39.61
CA MET A 76 -15.31 1.62 38.52
C MET A 76 -16.07 1.70 37.18
N ASN A 77 -15.62 2.55 36.26
CA ASN A 77 -16.29 2.83 34.98
C ASN A 77 -15.36 2.83 33.74
N ALA A 78 -14.11 2.40 33.88
CA ALA A 78 -13.23 2.12 32.73
C ALA A 78 -12.22 0.99 33.00
N MET A 79 -11.94 0.17 32.00
CA MET A 79 -10.96 -0.92 32.04
C MET A 79 -9.78 -0.60 31.11
N ILE A 80 -8.57 -0.51 31.66
CA ILE A 80 -7.34 -0.34 30.88
C ILE A 80 -6.74 -1.74 30.67
N PHE A 81 -7.08 -2.35 29.53
CA PHE A 81 -6.88 -3.78 29.28
C PHE A 81 -5.74 -4.02 28.28
N HIS A 82 -4.74 -4.79 28.71
CA HIS A 82 -3.52 -5.03 27.94
C HIS A 82 -3.78 -5.98 26.76
N ILE A 83 -3.76 -5.47 25.54
CA ILE A 83 -3.94 -6.28 24.31
C ILE A 83 -2.64 -6.50 23.52
N ARG A 84 -1.53 -5.91 23.96
CA ARG A 84 -0.21 -5.96 23.30
C ARG A 84 0.90 -5.61 24.28
N ALA A 85 1.71 -6.59 24.70
CA ALA A 85 2.67 -6.44 25.81
C ALA A 85 4.15 -6.60 25.41
N ASN A 86 4.45 -7.45 24.41
CA ASN A 86 5.80 -7.77 23.91
C ASN A 86 5.74 -7.98 22.38
N HIS A 87 5.35 -6.95 21.65
CA HIS A 87 5.22 -6.93 20.18
C HIS A 87 4.30 -8.04 19.61
N ASP A 88 3.35 -8.47 20.44
CA ASP A 88 2.34 -9.47 20.19
C ASP A 88 0.94 -8.84 20.06
N ALA A 89 -0.05 -9.65 19.69
CA ALA A 89 -1.47 -9.29 19.70
C ALA A 89 -2.26 -10.31 20.54
N TRP A 90 -2.92 -9.86 21.59
CA TRP A 90 -3.89 -10.64 22.37
C TRP A 90 -5.32 -10.46 21.83
N TYR A 91 -5.42 -10.48 20.50
CA TYR A 91 -6.64 -10.33 19.69
C TYR A 91 -6.40 -10.94 18.28
N ASN A 92 -7.43 -11.00 17.44
CA ASN A 92 -7.31 -11.45 16.05
C ASN A 92 -6.63 -10.36 15.20
N SER A 93 -5.37 -10.58 14.83
CA SER A 93 -4.53 -9.63 14.07
C SER A 93 -3.98 -10.24 12.79
N LYS A 94 -3.83 -9.41 11.75
CA LYS A 94 -3.25 -9.76 10.44
C LYS A 94 -1.84 -9.21 10.26
N ILE A 95 -1.41 -8.23 11.07
CA ILE A 95 -0.10 -7.56 10.96
C ILE A 95 0.80 -7.79 12.19
N ASN A 96 0.23 -8.06 13.35
CA ASN A 96 0.95 -8.45 14.57
C ASN A 96 0.95 -9.95 14.77
N LYS A 97 1.98 -10.44 15.46
CA LYS A 97 2.10 -11.86 15.82
C LYS A 97 1.10 -12.18 16.94
N VAL A 98 0.05 -12.93 16.62
CA VAL A 98 -0.96 -13.35 17.60
C VAL A 98 -0.26 -14.09 18.75
N ASN A 99 -0.58 -13.69 19.99
CA ASN A 99 0.05 -14.22 21.19
C ASN A 99 -0.28 -15.71 21.36
N ARG A 100 0.73 -16.49 21.77
CA ARG A 100 0.64 -17.96 21.89
C ARG A 100 -0.47 -18.48 22.80
N GLN A 101 -0.98 -17.71 23.76
CA GLN A 101 -2.12 -18.09 24.60
C GLN A 101 -3.40 -18.25 23.76
N LEU A 102 -3.56 -17.42 22.70
CA LEU A 102 -4.69 -17.50 21.79
C LEU A 102 -4.52 -18.56 20.68
N SER A 103 -3.40 -19.31 20.66
CA SER A 103 -3.08 -20.25 19.56
C SER A 103 -4.07 -21.41 19.34
N ASN A 104 -4.95 -21.67 20.31
CA ASN A 104 -6.03 -22.66 20.21
C ASN A 104 -7.44 -22.01 20.11
N VAL A 105 -7.51 -20.69 19.92
CA VAL A 105 -8.77 -19.96 19.75
C VAL A 105 -9.21 -20.05 18.29
N ASP A 106 -10.44 -20.50 18.08
CA ASP A 106 -11.10 -20.46 16.78
C ASP A 106 -11.86 -19.14 16.65
N PHE A 107 -11.17 -18.12 16.12
CA PHE A 107 -11.73 -16.78 15.90
C PHE A 107 -12.93 -16.75 14.93
N SER A 108 -13.28 -17.86 14.25
CA SER A 108 -14.55 -17.98 13.50
C SER A 108 -15.77 -18.29 14.40
N LYS A 109 -15.55 -18.59 15.67
CA LYS A 109 -16.57 -18.95 16.67
C LYS A 109 -16.54 -18.06 17.92
N PHE A 110 -15.34 -17.63 18.33
CA PHE A 110 -15.15 -16.83 19.54
C PHE A 110 -13.94 -15.91 19.38
N ASP A 111 -14.17 -14.60 19.47
CA ASP A 111 -13.10 -13.62 19.66
C ASP A 111 -13.03 -13.20 21.14
N PRO A 112 -11.88 -13.38 21.83
CA PRO A 112 -11.73 -12.99 23.22
C PRO A 112 -11.83 -11.48 23.45
N LEU A 113 -11.33 -10.65 22.52
CA LEU A 113 -11.31 -9.20 22.68
C LEU A 113 -12.72 -8.62 22.56
N GLU A 114 -13.48 -9.08 21.56
CA GLU A 114 -14.89 -8.68 21.37
C GLU A 114 -15.75 -9.04 22.59
N TYR A 115 -15.47 -10.17 23.25
CA TYR A 115 -16.18 -10.57 24.47
C TYR A 115 -15.94 -9.61 25.64
N VAL A 116 -14.68 -9.27 25.95
CA VAL A 116 -14.38 -8.36 27.07
C VAL A 116 -14.89 -6.94 26.81
N ILE A 117 -14.84 -6.45 25.57
CA ILE A 117 -15.47 -5.17 25.19
C ILE A 117 -16.99 -5.23 25.43
N THR A 118 -17.65 -6.25 24.87
CA THR A 118 -19.11 -6.43 24.99
C THR A 118 -19.57 -6.54 26.45
N GLU A 119 -18.87 -7.30 27.28
CA GLU A 119 -19.24 -7.49 28.69
C GLU A 119 -18.92 -6.27 29.57
N ALA A 120 -17.87 -5.49 29.25
CA ALA A 120 -17.60 -4.22 29.90
C ALA A 120 -18.66 -3.17 29.56
N HIS A 121 -19.00 -3.01 28.27
CA HIS A 121 -19.99 -2.04 27.81
C HIS A 121 -21.38 -2.28 28.40
N LYS A 122 -21.81 -3.55 28.55
CA LYS A 122 -23.08 -3.90 29.22
C LYS A 122 -23.22 -3.32 30.62
N ARG A 123 -22.09 -3.12 31.33
CA ARG A 123 -21.97 -2.66 32.72
C ARG A 123 -21.51 -1.20 32.83
N GLY A 124 -21.56 -0.43 31.74
CA GLY A 124 -21.19 0.98 31.75
C GLY A 124 -19.69 1.24 31.90
N ILE A 125 -18.85 0.23 31.65
CA ILE A 125 -17.40 0.30 31.76
C ILE A 125 -16.81 0.54 30.36
N GLU A 126 -16.12 1.67 30.16
CA GLU A 126 -15.35 1.92 28.92
C GLU A 126 -14.21 0.90 28.77
N PHE A 127 -13.94 0.46 27.55
CA PHE A 127 -12.81 -0.40 27.23
C PHE A 127 -11.67 0.41 26.60
N HIS A 128 -10.56 0.54 27.33
CA HIS A 128 -9.35 1.25 26.91
C HIS A 128 -8.28 0.23 26.51
N ALA A 129 -8.00 0.14 25.21
CA ALA A 129 -7.06 -0.82 24.64
C ALA A 129 -5.61 -0.42 24.95
N TRP A 130 -5.03 -1.01 26.00
CA TRP A 130 -3.64 -0.77 26.40
C TRP A 130 -2.68 -1.56 25.51
N MET A 131 -1.77 -0.83 24.89
CA MET A 131 -0.66 -1.33 24.11
C MET A 131 0.68 -0.87 24.68
N ASN A 132 1.70 -1.69 24.48
CA ASN A 132 3.07 -1.22 24.43
C ASN A 132 3.47 -0.89 22.96
N PRO A 133 4.07 0.28 22.66
CA PRO A 133 4.33 0.66 21.28
C PRO A 133 5.50 -0.13 20.68
N TYR A 134 6.66 -0.13 21.37
CA TYR A 134 7.92 -0.60 20.80
C TYR A 134 8.51 -1.88 21.43
N ARG A 135 8.12 -2.30 22.65
CA ARG A 135 8.77 -3.43 23.35
C ARG A 135 8.57 -4.75 22.60
N ILE A 136 9.67 -5.41 22.23
CA ILE A 136 9.69 -6.75 21.61
C ILE A 136 9.93 -7.85 22.65
N GLY A 137 10.69 -7.56 23.70
CA GLY A 137 10.93 -8.47 24.81
C GLY A 137 12.19 -8.16 25.60
N SER A 138 12.68 -9.14 26.35
CA SER A 138 13.91 -9.07 27.15
C SER A 138 14.87 -10.26 26.92
N THR A 139 14.45 -11.27 26.15
CA THR A 139 15.07 -12.60 26.10
C THR A 139 15.89 -12.89 24.84
N TYR A 140 15.88 -12.01 23.84
CA TYR A 140 16.67 -12.19 22.61
C TYR A 140 18.13 -11.71 22.82
N ALA A 141 19.10 -12.45 22.28
CA ALA A 141 20.52 -12.13 22.47
C ALA A 141 21.07 -11.15 21.42
N SER A 142 20.46 -11.10 20.24
CA SER A 142 20.85 -10.27 19.10
C SER A 142 19.64 -9.74 18.31
N VAL A 143 19.88 -8.79 17.40
CA VAL A 143 18.86 -8.31 16.45
C VAL A 143 18.54 -9.37 15.39
N GLU A 144 19.50 -10.25 15.07
CA GLU A 144 19.30 -11.43 14.22
C GLU A 144 18.34 -12.46 14.83
N ASP A 145 18.37 -12.68 16.16
CA ASP A 145 17.41 -13.57 16.83
C ASP A 145 15.98 -13.03 16.75
N VAL A 146 15.82 -11.71 16.90
CA VAL A 146 14.53 -11.02 16.74
C VAL A 146 14.03 -11.17 15.31
N ALA A 147 14.85 -10.81 14.31
CA ALA A 147 14.51 -10.95 12.89
C ALA A 147 14.08 -12.38 12.55
N SER A 148 14.79 -13.38 13.06
CA SER A 148 14.48 -14.81 12.88
C SER A 148 13.12 -15.19 13.51
N ALA A 149 12.81 -14.65 14.70
CA ALA A 149 11.55 -14.91 15.41
C ALA A 149 10.31 -14.28 14.74
N TYR A 150 10.48 -13.37 13.78
CA TYR A 150 9.43 -12.74 13.00
C TYR A 150 9.54 -13.02 11.48
N SER A 151 10.35 -14.00 11.07
CA SER A 151 10.55 -14.39 9.65
C SER A 151 9.25 -14.71 8.90
N ASP A 152 8.30 -15.38 9.56
CA ASP A 152 6.98 -15.71 9.00
C ASP A 152 6.05 -14.48 8.85
N TYR A 153 6.47 -13.31 9.34
CA TYR A 153 5.73 -12.04 9.33
C TYR A 153 6.54 -10.96 8.57
N PRO A 154 6.82 -11.12 7.25
CA PRO A 154 7.76 -10.27 6.52
C PRO A 154 7.34 -8.79 6.38
N ASN A 155 6.05 -8.48 6.56
CA ASN A 155 5.53 -7.11 6.58
C ASN A 155 5.63 -6.47 7.98
N ASN A 156 5.94 -7.24 9.02
CA ASN A 156 6.12 -6.75 10.37
C ASN A 156 7.57 -6.24 10.53
N PRO A 157 7.81 -4.99 10.96
CA PRO A 157 9.16 -4.42 11.03
C PRO A 157 10.16 -5.22 11.86
N ALA A 158 9.73 -5.99 12.87
CA ALA A 158 10.63 -6.81 13.68
C ALA A 158 11.31 -7.96 12.90
N SER A 159 10.82 -8.29 11.69
CA SER A 159 11.49 -9.23 10.77
C SER A 159 12.80 -8.67 10.17
N LYS A 160 13.04 -7.35 10.27
CA LYS A 160 14.21 -6.64 9.73
C LYS A 160 15.11 -6.19 10.88
N LYS A 161 16.36 -6.66 10.89
CA LYS A 161 17.27 -6.43 12.02
C LYS A 161 17.68 -4.96 12.22
N GLU A 162 17.66 -4.17 11.16
CA GLU A 162 17.86 -2.71 11.19
C GLU A 162 16.72 -1.95 11.89
N ASN A 163 15.53 -2.56 11.98
CA ASN A 163 14.35 -2.00 12.64
C ASN A 163 14.28 -2.35 14.15
N VAL A 164 15.32 -3.00 14.69
CA VAL A 164 15.41 -3.44 16.09
C VAL A 164 16.57 -2.75 16.80
N LEU A 165 16.35 -2.34 18.05
CA LEU A 165 17.36 -1.77 18.93
C LEU A 165 17.52 -2.63 20.20
N MET A 166 18.78 -2.93 20.53
CA MET A 166 19.15 -3.59 21.79
C MET A 166 19.39 -2.52 22.87
N GLY A 167 18.56 -2.48 23.90
CA GLY A 167 18.83 -1.78 25.15
C GLY A 167 19.55 -2.69 26.16
N SER A 168 19.83 -2.16 27.36
CA SER A 168 20.55 -2.91 28.42
C SER A 168 19.81 -4.15 28.93
N THR A 169 18.48 -4.17 28.84
CA THR A 169 17.62 -5.23 29.39
C THR A 169 16.38 -5.53 28.52
N LEU A 170 16.18 -4.79 27.42
CA LEU A 170 15.01 -4.87 26.56
C LEU A 170 15.42 -4.76 25.10
N GLN A 171 14.74 -5.50 24.23
CA GLN A 171 14.74 -5.31 22.79
C GLN A 171 13.50 -4.51 22.40
N ILE A 172 13.67 -3.47 21.58
CA ILE A 172 12.56 -2.64 21.09
C ILE A 172 12.61 -2.49 19.56
N LEU A 173 11.46 -2.20 18.95
CA LEU A 173 11.39 -1.60 17.62
C LEU A 173 12.04 -0.21 17.64
N ASN A 174 12.70 0.16 16.55
CA ASN A 174 13.46 1.40 16.41
C ASN A 174 12.56 2.61 16.11
N PRO A 175 12.26 3.52 17.07
CA PRO A 175 11.30 4.60 16.83
C PRO A 175 11.76 5.60 15.77
N GLY A 176 13.07 5.67 15.50
CA GLY A 176 13.68 6.56 14.51
C GLY A 176 13.60 6.10 13.06
N ILE A 177 12.86 5.01 12.78
CA ILE A 177 12.58 4.55 11.42
C ILE A 177 11.11 4.83 11.10
N PRO A 178 10.80 5.52 9.98
CA PRO A 178 9.41 5.79 9.58
C PRO A 178 8.54 4.54 9.54
N GLU A 179 9.00 3.48 8.85
CA GLU A 179 8.30 2.18 8.74
C GLU A 179 7.88 1.59 10.11
N VAL A 180 8.67 1.81 11.16
CA VAL A 180 8.34 1.36 12.52
C VAL A 180 7.19 2.15 13.11
N ARG A 181 7.14 3.47 12.89
CA ARG A 181 6.04 4.32 13.39
C ARG A 181 4.78 4.08 12.60
N ASP A 182 4.90 4.00 11.27
CA ASP A 182 3.80 3.68 10.34
C ASP A 182 3.11 2.38 10.78
N PHE A 183 3.88 1.32 11.05
CA PHE A 183 3.37 0.04 11.55
C PHE A 183 2.66 0.10 12.91
N ILE A 184 3.09 0.97 13.82
CA ILE A 184 2.43 1.11 15.14
C ILE A 184 1.15 1.92 15.00
N VAL A 185 1.10 2.92 14.11
CA VAL A 185 -0.16 3.58 13.71
C VAL A 185 -1.10 2.55 13.09
N ASP A 186 -0.64 1.75 12.11
CA ASP A 186 -1.42 0.67 11.49
C ASP A 186 -1.90 -0.37 12.53
N THR A 187 -1.14 -0.63 13.59
CA THR A 187 -1.53 -1.51 14.71
C THR A 187 -2.69 -0.92 15.53
N CYS A 188 -2.67 0.38 15.82
CA CYS A 188 -3.81 1.03 16.46
C CYS A 188 -5.01 1.11 15.52
N MET A 189 -4.78 1.37 14.23
CA MET A 189 -5.84 1.43 13.22
C MET A 189 -6.46 0.05 12.97
N GLU A 190 -5.70 -1.05 13.02
CA GLU A 190 -6.26 -2.40 12.97
C GLU A 190 -7.25 -2.65 14.11
N VAL A 191 -6.96 -2.17 15.33
CA VAL A 191 -7.87 -2.36 16.45
C VAL A 191 -9.15 -1.52 16.30
N VAL A 192 -9.06 -0.21 16.07
CA VAL A 192 -10.27 0.64 15.99
C VAL A 192 -11.17 0.33 14.79
N ASN A 193 -10.63 -0.21 13.69
CA ASN A 193 -11.44 -0.63 12.54
C ASN A 193 -12.13 -2.00 12.74
N ASN A 194 -11.73 -2.81 13.73
CA ASN A 194 -12.26 -4.17 13.94
C ASN A 194 -13.05 -4.35 15.25
N TYR A 195 -12.83 -3.52 16.28
CA TYR A 195 -13.43 -3.65 17.62
C TYR A 195 -13.91 -2.30 18.17
N ASP A 196 -14.99 -2.30 18.96
CA ASP A 196 -15.59 -1.06 19.48
C ASP A 196 -14.91 -0.54 20.76
N VAL A 197 -13.65 -0.10 20.63
CA VAL A 197 -12.84 0.41 21.77
C VAL A 197 -13.08 1.90 22.03
N ASP A 198 -13.16 2.29 23.31
CA ASP A 198 -13.35 3.69 23.72
C ASP A 198 -12.06 4.51 23.69
N ALA A 199 -10.91 3.85 23.83
CA ALA A 199 -9.60 4.50 23.76
C ALA A 199 -8.50 3.57 23.24
N ILE A 200 -7.52 4.15 22.56
CA ILE A 200 -6.15 3.60 22.46
C ILE A 200 -5.33 4.17 23.63
N HIS A 201 -4.69 3.28 24.40
CA HIS A 201 -3.92 3.65 25.58
C HIS A 201 -2.47 3.17 25.47
N PHE A 202 -1.50 4.02 25.81
CA PHE A 202 -0.09 3.65 25.95
C PHE A 202 0.42 3.84 27.38
N ASP A 203 1.25 2.90 27.83
CA ASP A 203 2.00 2.98 29.09
C ASP A 203 3.21 3.93 28.99
N ASP A 204 4.14 3.84 29.95
CA ASP A 204 5.30 4.72 30.06
C ASP A 204 6.51 4.29 29.23
N TYR A 205 6.43 3.19 28.47
CA TYR A 205 7.60 2.60 27.80
C TYR A 205 7.72 3.03 26.33
N PHE A 206 8.72 3.86 26.06
CA PHE A 206 9.02 4.36 24.72
C PHE A 206 10.42 3.92 24.26
N TYR A 207 11.45 4.75 24.44
CA TYR A 207 12.84 4.30 24.32
C TYR A 207 13.26 3.44 25.54
N ALA A 208 14.36 2.69 25.40
CA ALA A 208 14.97 1.93 26.48
C ALA A 208 16.39 2.42 26.81
N SER A 209 16.82 2.17 28.05
CA SER A 209 18.19 2.47 28.51
C SER A 209 19.24 1.69 27.72
N GLY A 210 20.43 2.27 27.53
CA GLY A 210 21.57 1.63 26.87
C GLY A 210 21.52 1.53 25.34
N ILE A 211 20.44 2.00 24.70
CA ILE A 211 20.28 1.93 23.24
C ILE A 211 21.36 2.71 22.48
N ASN A 212 21.93 2.04 21.47
CA ASN A 212 22.75 2.62 20.41
C ASN A 212 21.97 2.64 19.09
N ASP A 213 21.55 3.84 18.68
CA ASP A 213 20.81 4.15 17.45
C ASP A 213 21.62 5.05 16.50
N ALA A 214 22.95 5.10 16.65
CA ALA A 214 23.81 6.06 15.93
C ALA A 214 23.70 5.96 14.39
N SER A 215 23.50 4.77 13.84
CA SER A 215 23.24 4.55 12.41
C SER A 215 21.90 5.12 11.94
N THR A 216 20.89 5.14 12.83
CA THR A 216 19.56 5.68 12.56
C THR A 216 19.60 7.21 12.62
N ILE A 217 20.27 7.77 13.63
CA ILE A 217 20.54 9.21 13.73
C ILE A 217 21.30 9.69 12.48
N ALA A 218 22.38 9.00 12.08
CA ALA A 218 23.15 9.37 10.89
C ALA A 218 22.35 9.29 9.57
N LYS A 219 21.28 8.50 9.51
CA LYS A 219 20.41 8.36 8.32
C LYS A 219 19.25 9.36 8.27
N TYR A 220 18.63 9.68 9.42
CA TYR A 220 17.37 10.43 9.47
C TYR A 220 17.44 11.78 10.21
N ASN A 221 18.54 12.12 10.88
CA ASN A 221 18.69 13.42 11.57
C ASN A 221 19.14 14.54 10.60
N THR A 222 18.30 14.84 9.60
CA THR A 222 18.55 15.85 8.57
C THR A 222 18.62 17.29 9.11
N GLU A 223 18.13 17.53 10.32
CA GLU A 223 18.09 18.83 10.99
C GLU A 223 19.30 19.09 11.92
N GLY A 224 20.15 18.08 12.16
CA GLY A 224 21.31 18.22 13.06
C GLY A 224 20.94 18.34 14.55
N LEU A 225 19.80 17.77 14.95
CA LEU A 225 19.32 17.76 16.34
C LEU A 225 20.30 17.03 17.27
N SER A 226 20.24 17.32 18.59
CA SER A 226 20.92 16.47 19.58
C SER A 226 20.30 15.06 19.59
N THR A 227 21.04 14.05 20.07
CA THR A 227 20.48 12.68 20.24
C THR A 227 19.17 12.69 21.04
N SER A 228 19.09 13.49 22.11
CA SER A 228 17.90 13.57 22.95
C SER A 228 16.71 14.22 22.23
N ASP A 229 16.96 15.28 21.46
CA ASP A 229 15.92 15.98 20.69
C ASP A 229 15.47 15.18 19.47
N PHE A 230 16.40 14.50 18.79
CA PHE A 230 16.09 13.55 17.72
C PHE A 230 15.15 12.47 18.24
N ARG A 231 15.51 11.78 19.34
CA ARG A 231 14.71 10.71 19.96
C ARG A 231 13.31 11.20 20.36
N ARG A 232 13.21 12.34 21.06
CA ARG A 232 11.92 12.99 21.37
C ARG A 232 11.09 13.22 20.11
N LYS A 233 11.69 13.82 19.06
CA LYS A 233 11.01 14.07 17.78
C LYS A 233 10.48 12.79 17.12
N GLN A 234 11.12 11.64 17.30
CA GLN A 234 10.62 10.39 16.73
C GLN A 234 9.33 9.94 17.41
N VAL A 235 9.24 10.06 18.74
CA VAL A 235 8.01 9.76 19.50
C VAL A 235 6.94 10.81 19.23
N ASP A 236 7.31 12.09 19.17
CA ASP A 236 6.41 13.20 18.83
C ASP A 236 5.68 12.98 17.49
N LEU A 237 6.42 12.54 16.46
CA LEU A 237 5.86 12.21 15.15
C LEU A 237 4.85 11.07 15.28
N PHE A 238 5.23 9.95 15.91
CA PHE A 238 4.30 8.83 16.14
C PHE A 238 3.00 9.25 16.85
N ILE A 239 3.09 10.00 17.96
CA ILE A 239 1.92 10.43 18.74
C ILE A 239 1.02 11.35 17.90
N LYS A 240 1.61 12.31 17.18
CA LYS A 240 0.84 13.21 16.31
C LYS A 240 0.20 12.46 15.13
N ASP A 241 0.97 11.63 14.44
CA ASP A 241 0.50 10.89 13.26
C ASP A 241 -0.63 9.91 13.66
N LEU A 242 -0.57 9.31 14.85
CA LEU A 242 -1.67 8.51 15.40
C LEU A 242 -2.92 9.36 15.71
N LYS A 243 -2.76 10.52 16.38
CA LYS A 243 -3.90 11.41 16.68
C LYS A 243 -4.59 11.90 15.41
N ASP A 244 -3.83 12.29 14.40
CA ASP A 244 -4.34 12.70 13.09
C ASP A 244 -5.19 11.57 12.45
N ASN A 245 -4.75 10.31 12.55
CA ASN A 245 -5.48 9.16 11.99
C ASN A 245 -6.73 8.79 12.82
N LEU A 246 -6.66 8.85 14.16
CA LEU A 246 -7.82 8.63 15.02
C LEU A 246 -8.89 9.72 14.82
N ASP A 247 -8.52 10.99 14.68
CA ASP A 247 -9.46 12.07 14.40
C ASP A 247 -10.13 11.93 13.03
N GLN A 248 -9.41 11.43 12.02
CA GLN A 248 -9.98 11.09 10.70
C GLN A 248 -10.95 9.90 10.81
N PHE A 249 -10.56 8.83 11.48
CA PHE A 249 -11.42 7.67 11.73
C PHE A 249 -12.72 8.05 12.45
N ASN A 250 -12.60 8.84 13.53
CA ASN A 250 -13.72 9.35 14.30
C ASN A 250 -14.69 10.16 13.44
N LYS A 251 -14.19 11.11 12.62
CA LYS A 251 -14.99 11.93 11.68
C LYS A 251 -15.56 11.16 10.48
N LYS A 252 -14.95 10.03 10.11
CA LYS A 252 -15.40 9.20 8.98
C LYS A 252 -16.50 8.23 9.37
N ASN A 253 -16.35 7.59 10.52
CA ASN A 253 -17.18 6.47 10.97
C ASN A 253 -18.16 6.85 12.08
N ASN A 254 -18.19 8.13 12.48
CA ASN A 254 -18.95 8.63 13.63
C ASN A 254 -18.61 7.85 14.93
N LYS A 255 -17.31 7.79 15.21
CA LYS A 255 -16.70 7.16 16.39
C LYS A 255 -15.96 8.19 17.23
N PHE A 256 -15.61 7.82 18.45
CA PHE A 256 -15.12 8.74 19.49
C PHE A 256 -13.94 8.14 20.27
N VAL A 257 -13.08 7.41 19.57
CA VAL A 257 -11.94 6.73 20.18
C VAL A 257 -10.93 7.78 20.67
N GLN A 258 -10.63 7.72 21.95
CA GLN A 258 -9.68 8.60 22.62
C GLN A 258 -8.23 8.15 22.36
N LEU A 259 -7.28 9.08 22.34
CA LEU A 259 -5.85 8.77 22.53
C LEU A 259 -5.41 9.17 23.94
N GLY A 260 -4.98 8.19 24.73
CA GLY A 260 -4.54 8.38 26.11
C GLY A 260 -3.15 7.84 26.38
N ILE A 261 -2.36 8.55 27.20
CA ILE A 261 -1.00 8.14 27.56
C ILE A 261 -0.81 8.15 29.07
N SER A 262 -0.18 7.11 29.62
CA SER A 262 0.16 6.93 31.04
C SER A 262 1.67 6.96 31.27
N PRO A 263 2.32 8.14 31.23
CA PRO A 263 3.77 8.25 31.42
C PRO A 263 4.16 8.20 32.90
N THR A 264 5.43 7.87 33.21
CA THR A 264 5.93 7.97 34.60
C THR A 264 5.63 9.34 35.21
N GLY A 265 5.26 9.41 36.50
CA GLY A 265 4.74 10.66 37.10
C GLY A 265 5.67 11.89 37.12
N VAL A 266 6.93 11.76 36.68
CA VAL A 266 7.94 12.83 36.60
C VAL A 266 8.32 13.10 35.15
N TYR A 267 7.81 14.20 34.58
CA TYR A 267 8.19 14.70 33.26
C TYR A 267 9.64 15.21 33.22
N LYS A 268 9.93 16.21 34.05
CA LYS A 268 11.23 16.83 34.26
C LYS A 268 11.47 17.06 35.75
N ASN A 269 12.73 17.19 36.13
CA ASN A 269 13.11 17.79 37.40
C ASN A 269 13.22 19.32 37.27
N ALA A 270 12.98 20.04 38.36
CA ALA A 270 13.33 21.44 38.49
C ALA A 270 14.86 21.63 38.52
N SER A 271 15.32 22.82 38.13
CA SER A 271 16.72 23.24 38.24
C SER A 271 17.19 23.41 39.70
N SER A 272 16.28 23.63 40.64
CA SER A 272 16.60 23.96 42.03
C SER A 272 15.46 23.63 43.01
N SER A 273 15.80 23.53 44.29
CA SER A 273 14.81 23.39 45.38
C SER A 273 13.87 24.58 45.53
N SER A 274 14.25 25.75 45.05
CA SER A 274 13.38 26.94 45.04
C SER A 274 12.30 26.79 43.97
N GLU A 275 12.69 26.43 42.75
CA GLU A 275 11.76 26.17 41.64
C GLU A 275 10.84 24.97 41.95
N ALA A 276 11.40 23.86 42.43
CA ALA A 276 10.64 22.66 42.78
C ALA A 276 9.53 22.92 43.80
N ASN A 277 9.62 23.99 44.59
CA ASN A 277 8.65 24.36 45.62
C ASN A 277 7.96 25.71 45.31
N THR A 278 7.87 26.07 44.03
CA THR A 278 7.09 27.21 43.55
C THR A 278 5.62 27.05 43.97
N PRO A 279 4.99 28.03 44.64
CA PRO A 279 3.56 28.00 44.94
C PRO A 279 2.73 28.04 43.65
N LEU A 280 1.59 27.35 43.60
CA LEU A 280 0.72 27.25 42.41
C LEU A 280 0.34 28.63 41.84
N SER A 281 0.09 29.62 42.71
CA SER A 281 -0.19 31.01 42.34
C SER A 281 0.99 31.79 41.74
N LYS A 282 2.13 31.13 41.51
CA LYS A 282 3.31 31.65 40.80
C LYS A 282 3.73 30.79 39.60
N TYR A 283 2.90 29.85 39.17
CA TYR A 283 3.12 29.14 37.91
C TYR A 283 2.92 30.13 36.76
N VAL A 284 3.80 30.05 35.76
CA VAL A 284 3.86 31.01 34.64
C VAL A 284 3.51 30.28 33.35
N TYR A 285 2.65 30.91 32.56
CA TYR A 285 2.20 30.42 31.26
C TYR A 285 2.61 31.38 30.15
N ASN A 286 2.72 30.89 28.91
CA ASN A 286 2.89 31.74 27.73
C ASN A 286 1.52 32.18 27.14
N GLU A 287 1.56 32.85 25.99
CA GLU A 287 0.36 33.33 25.28
C GLU A 287 -0.57 32.21 24.76
N ASN A 288 -0.06 30.99 24.55
CA ASN A 288 -0.84 29.80 24.16
C ASN A 288 -1.40 29.03 25.38
N GLY A 289 -1.20 29.54 26.60
CA GLY A 289 -1.56 28.84 27.84
C GLY A 289 -0.63 27.68 28.22
N ASP A 290 0.51 27.51 27.55
CA ASP A 290 1.51 26.47 27.85
C ASP A 290 2.20 26.75 29.19
N LEU A 291 2.35 25.74 30.06
CA LEU A 291 3.11 25.89 31.30
C LEU A 291 4.62 26.01 31.01
N ILE A 292 5.22 27.16 31.37
CA ILE A 292 6.65 27.44 31.15
C ILE A 292 7.50 27.51 32.43
N TYR A 293 6.88 27.68 33.60
CA TYR A 293 7.58 27.64 34.89
C TYR A 293 6.63 27.25 36.04
N PRO A 294 7.02 26.37 36.99
CA PRO A 294 8.29 25.63 37.07
C PRO A 294 8.35 24.48 36.05
N ALA A 295 9.55 24.13 35.58
CA ALA A 295 9.76 23.06 34.61
C ALA A 295 9.42 21.65 35.14
N GLY A 296 9.34 21.48 36.48
CA GLY A 296 8.96 20.23 37.12
C GLY A 296 8.85 20.35 38.65
N ALA A 297 8.30 19.31 39.30
CA ALA A 297 8.05 19.29 40.75
C ALA A 297 9.18 18.67 41.60
N THR A 298 10.11 17.92 41.00
CA THR A 298 11.09 17.06 41.69
C THR A 298 12.54 17.49 41.49
N ILE A 299 13.47 16.85 42.19
CA ILE A 299 14.91 17.05 42.02
C ILE A 299 15.64 15.71 41.93
N GLY A 300 16.43 15.53 40.86
CA GLY A 300 17.25 14.34 40.60
C GLY A 300 16.48 13.00 40.56
N CYS A 301 15.16 13.02 40.41
CA CYS A 301 14.37 11.81 40.18
C CYS A 301 14.60 11.32 38.75
N GLN A 302 14.30 10.05 38.46
CA GLN A 302 14.18 9.61 37.06
C GLN A 302 13.06 10.43 36.40
N MET A 303 13.26 10.86 35.15
CA MET A 303 12.37 11.78 34.46
C MET A 303 12.25 11.37 32.99
N HIS A 304 11.03 11.27 32.45
CA HIS A 304 10.82 10.66 31.13
C HIS A 304 11.17 11.56 29.94
N TYR A 305 11.34 12.88 30.14
CA TYR A 305 11.77 13.78 29.06
C TYR A 305 13.15 13.43 28.48
N GLU A 306 14.03 12.80 29.27
CA GLU A 306 15.38 12.40 28.83
C GLU A 306 15.60 10.89 29.04
N SER A 307 16.84 10.49 29.37
CA SER A 307 17.14 9.10 29.68
C SER A 307 16.28 8.60 30.85
N TYR A 308 15.52 7.50 30.70
CA TYR A 308 15.68 6.44 29.68
C TYR A 308 14.60 6.43 28.57
N LEU A 309 13.62 7.33 28.60
CA LEU A 309 12.37 7.24 27.82
C LEU A 309 12.24 8.24 26.65
N TYR A 310 12.86 9.42 26.75
CA TYR A 310 12.89 10.46 25.71
C TYR A 310 11.50 10.91 25.20
N CYS A 311 10.59 11.26 26.09
CA CYS A 311 9.19 11.59 25.79
C CYS A 311 8.81 13.03 26.17
N ASP A 312 8.30 13.82 25.23
CA ASP A 312 7.87 15.20 25.50
C ASP A 312 6.37 15.32 25.80
N THR A 313 5.91 14.63 26.84
CA THR A 313 4.49 14.57 27.23
C THR A 313 3.84 15.93 27.45
N LEU A 314 4.57 16.91 28.02
CA LEU A 314 4.08 18.28 28.16
C LEU A 314 3.85 18.95 26.79
N LYS A 315 4.66 18.63 25.78
CA LYS A 315 4.43 19.09 24.40
C LYS A 315 3.18 18.43 23.80
N TRP A 316 2.92 17.15 24.07
CA TRP A 316 1.71 16.46 23.61
C TRP A 316 0.45 17.07 24.24
N VAL A 317 0.51 17.43 25.53
CA VAL A 317 -0.53 18.21 26.23
C VAL A 317 -0.67 19.61 25.62
N ASN A 318 0.43 20.35 25.47
CA ASN A 318 0.41 21.74 24.99
C ASN A 318 -0.15 21.89 23.56
N ASN A 319 0.05 20.89 22.70
CA ASN A 319 -0.44 20.85 21.32
C ASN A 319 -1.74 20.02 21.17
N GLU A 320 -2.32 19.53 22.28
CA GLU A 320 -3.59 18.79 22.32
C GLU A 320 -3.59 17.52 21.44
N TRP A 321 -2.42 16.87 21.32
CA TRP A 321 -2.23 15.64 20.53
C TRP A 321 -2.76 14.38 21.22
N ILE A 322 -3.32 14.50 22.42
CA ILE A 322 -3.89 13.41 23.22
C ILE A 322 -5.18 13.92 23.88
N ASN A 323 -6.18 13.07 24.03
CA ASN A 323 -7.45 13.42 24.69
C ASN A 323 -7.29 13.43 26.23
N TYR A 324 -6.42 12.56 26.75
CA TYR A 324 -6.10 12.53 28.17
C TYR A 324 -4.65 12.14 28.48
N ILE A 325 -4.19 12.54 29.66
CA ILE A 325 -2.90 12.14 30.25
C ILE A 325 -3.09 11.55 31.64
N LEU A 326 -2.39 10.45 31.91
CA LEU A 326 -2.53 9.63 33.13
C LEU A 326 -1.15 9.48 33.81
N PRO A 327 -0.56 10.54 34.39
CA PRO A 327 0.75 10.45 35.00
C PRO A 327 0.77 9.44 36.15
N GLN A 328 1.70 8.48 36.08
CA GLN A 328 1.92 7.43 37.07
C GLN A 328 2.53 8.02 38.36
N THR A 329 1.71 8.66 39.17
CA THR A 329 2.07 9.30 40.44
C THR A 329 2.20 8.31 41.60
N TYR A 330 2.76 7.12 41.36
CA TYR A 330 2.62 5.93 42.21
C TYR A 330 3.21 6.01 43.64
N TRP A 331 3.91 7.06 44.02
CA TRP A 331 4.52 7.18 45.35
C TRP A 331 3.54 7.72 46.40
N SER A 332 3.74 7.39 47.68
CA SER A 332 2.94 7.96 48.76
C SER A 332 3.10 9.49 48.89
N THR A 333 2.11 10.15 49.47
CA THR A 333 2.15 11.53 49.95
C THR A 333 3.27 11.79 50.98
N SER A 334 3.80 10.74 51.61
CA SER A 334 4.95 10.79 52.54
C SER A 334 6.32 10.60 51.88
N HIS A 335 6.37 10.32 50.58
CA HIS A 335 7.62 10.02 49.87
C HIS A 335 8.52 11.26 49.72
N SER A 336 9.76 11.16 50.20
CA SER A 336 10.65 12.32 50.43
C SER A 336 11.14 13.06 49.18
N ARG A 337 11.06 12.44 48.00
CA ARG A 337 11.64 12.99 46.75
C ARG A 337 10.60 13.36 45.69
N ALA A 338 9.51 12.61 45.66
CA ALA A 338 8.42 12.72 44.69
C ALA A 338 7.11 12.30 45.39
N PRO A 339 6.56 13.10 46.31
CA PRO A 339 5.31 12.77 46.99
C PRO A 339 4.10 13.02 46.08
N PHE A 340 3.10 12.13 46.15
CA PHE A 340 1.88 12.14 45.33
C PHE A 340 1.35 13.56 45.03
N GLU A 341 0.97 14.26 46.11
CA GLU A 341 0.35 15.59 46.10
C GLU A 341 1.13 16.59 45.23
N LYS A 342 2.46 16.52 45.27
CA LYS A 342 3.34 17.47 44.59
C LYS A 342 3.47 17.19 43.10
N LEU A 343 3.38 15.92 42.70
CA LEU A 343 3.36 15.53 41.29
C LEU A 343 2.01 15.90 40.66
N ILE A 344 0.90 15.44 41.27
CA ILE A 344 -0.43 15.65 40.69
C ILE A 344 -0.82 17.14 40.66
N ASN A 345 -0.37 17.95 41.63
CA ASN A 345 -0.52 19.42 41.55
C ASN A 345 0.22 20.04 40.36
N TRP A 346 1.42 19.58 40.02
CA TRP A 346 2.14 20.10 38.85
C TRP A 346 1.42 19.72 37.55
N TRP A 347 0.94 18.48 37.44
CA TRP A 347 0.15 18.03 36.30
C TRP A 347 -1.19 18.76 36.17
N ASN A 348 -1.91 18.99 37.27
CA ASN A 348 -3.14 19.80 37.32
C ASN A 348 -2.90 21.22 36.77
N MET A 349 -1.72 21.80 37.01
CA MET A 349 -1.36 23.09 36.44
C MET A 349 -0.87 22.99 34.98
N ALA A 350 -0.29 21.87 34.57
CA ALA A 350 0.17 21.63 33.19
C ALA A 350 -0.99 21.53 32.20
N VAL A 351 -2.14 20.94 32.59
CA VAL A 351 -3.35 20.85 31.75
C VAL A 351 -4.28 22.05 31.85
N LYS A 352 -4.10 22.96 32.83
CA LYS A 352 -5.12 23.96 33.24
C LYS A 352 -5.73 24.81 32.11
N ASN A 353 -4.96 25.11 31.06
CA ASN A 353 -5.43 25.93 29.93
C ASN A 353 -5.50 25.12 28.62
N LYS A 354 -5.71 23.79 28.70
CA LYS A 354 -5.61 22.85 27.59
C LYS A 354 -6.81 21.91 27.54
N ASN A 355 -7.21 21.56 26.33
CA ASN A 355 -8.29 20.62 26.03
C ASN A 355 -7.81 19.16 26.18
N VAL A 356 -7.28 18.81 27.36
CA VAL A 356 -6.74 17.48 27.68
C VAL A 356 -7.13 17.08 29.10
N ASN A 357 -7.85 15.96 29.24
CA ASN A 357 -8.25 15.44 30.55
C ASN A 357 -7.03 14.93 31.34
N LEU A 358 -7.04 15.12 32.66
CA LEU A 358 -6.01 14.59 33.57
C LEU A 358 -6.63 13.59 34.55
N TYR A 359 -6.05 12.40 34.60
CA TYR A 359 -6.40 11.33 35.55
C TYR A 359 -5.18 10.95 36.39
N ALA A 360 -5.34 10.75 37.70
CA ALA A 360 -4.20 10.38 38.56
C ALA A 360 -3.86 8.89 38.45
N GLY A 361 -2.59 8.56 38.20
CA GLY A 361 -2.10 7.18 38.30
C GLY A 361 -1.72 6.82 39.75
N MET A 362 -2.40 5.84 40.34
CA MET A 362 -2.22 5.40 41.73
C MET A 362 -1.74 3.94 41.80
N GLY A 363 -0.43 3.75 42.04
CA GLY A 363 0.18 2.42 42.18
C GLY A 363 0.04 1.89 43.61
N ILE A 364 -1.07 1.20 43.90
CA ILE A 364 -1.39 0.76 45.28
C ILE A 364 -0.31 -0.15 45.88
N TYR A 365 0.34 -0.97 45.04
CA TYR A 365 1.47 -1.82 45.42
C TYR A 365 2.66 -1.07 46.07
N MET A 366 2.87 0.21 45.73
CA MET A 366 3.96 1.03 46.28
C MET A 366 3.71 1.55 47.69
N TRP A 367 2.45 1.56 48.14
CA TRP A 367 2.08 2.18 49.42
C TRP A 367 1.01 1.41 50.21
N LYS A 368 0.68 0.16 49.86
CA LYS A 368 -0.36 -0.64 50.52
C LYS A 368 -0.22 -0.72 52.05
N ASP A 369 1.00 -0.74 52.57
CA ASP A 369 1.32 -0.77 54.01
C ASP A 369 1.24 0.61 54.70
N THR A 370 1.01 1.69 53.95
CA THR A 370 0.76 3.05 54.49
C THR A 370 -0.74 3.21 54.76
N ALA A 371 -1.14 3.02 56.02
CA ALA A 371 -2.55 2.98 56.42
C ALA A 371 -3.34 4.26 56.05
N GLY A 372 -4.40 4.10 55.24
CA GLY A 372 -5.30 5.17 54.83
C GLY A 372 -4.81 6.01 53.64
N GLU A 373 -3.70 5.64 53.02
CA GLU A 373 -3.08 6.38 51.91
C GLU A 373 -3.98 6.42 50.66
N ALA A 374 -4.74 5.37 50.34
CA ALA A 374 -5.64 5.35 49.19
C ALA A 374 -6.67 6.49 49.24
N VAL A 375 -7.41 6.58 50.34
CA VAL A 375 -8.41 7.64 50.56
C VAL A 375 -7.73 9.00 50.66
N LYS A 376 -6.53 9.09 51.22
CA LYS A 376 -5.79 10.36 51.27
C LYS A 376 -5.43 10.88 49.88
N GLN A 377 -4.99 10.01 48.96
CA GLN A 377 -4.67 10.38 47.59
C GLN A 377 -5.93 10.76 46.81
N LEU A 378 -7.01 9.97 46.91
CA LEU A 378 -8.30 10.27 46.28
C LEU A 378 -8.93 11.60 46.78
N ASN A 379 -8.83 11.90 48.08
CA ASN A 379 -9.29 13.17 48.64
C ASN A 379 -8.46 14.37 48.14
N ILE A 380 -7.21 14.16 47.72
CA ILE A 380 -6.37 15.19 47.10
C ILE A 380 -6.81 15.38 45.64
N THR A 381 -7.07 14.31 44.89
CA THR A 381 -7.53 14.42 43.50
C THR A 381 -8.91 15.06 43.40
N SER A 382 -9.87 14.68 44.25
CA SER A 382 -11.23 15.26 44.26
C SER A 382 -11.28 16.75 44.65
N GLY A 383 -10.16 17.31 45.15
CA GLY A 383 -10.01 18.73 45.46
C GLY A 383 -9.27 19.54 44.39
N LEU A 384 -8.90 18.94 43.25
CA LEU A 384 -8.14 19.59 42.19
C LEU A 384 -9.00 19.79 40.93
N GLU A 385 -9.23 21.07 40.60
CA GLU A 385 -10.10 21.58 39.52
C GLU A 385 -9.97 20.84 38.17
N ASN A 386 -8.79 20.36 37.80
CA ASN A 386 -8.51 19.76 36.50
C ASN A 386 -8.25 18.24 36.58
N VAL A 387 -8.32 17.62 37.77
CA VAL A 387 -8.11 16.17 37.94
C VAL A 387 -9.46 15.47 37.93
N LEU A 388 -9.85 14.95 36.77
CA LEU A 388 -11.19 14.45 36.50
C LEU A 388 -11.38 12.96 36.86
N GLY A 389 -10.41 12.37 37.57
CA GLY A 389 -10.50 10.99 38.04
C GLY A 389 -9.16 10.35 38.36
N THR A 390 -9.18 9.03 38.54
CA THR A 390 -8.07 8.19 39.00
C THR A 390 -8.08 6.83 38.32
N SER A 391 -6.88 6.27 38.10
CA SER A 391 -6.70 4.87 37.75
C SER A 391 -5.75 4.19 38.74
N ILE A 392 -6.11 2.97 39.17
CA ILE A 392 -5.32 2.17 40.10
C ILE A 392 -4.53 1.10 39.34
N TYR A 393 -3.22 1.05 39.61
CA TYR A 393 -2.34 -0.01 39.16
C TYR A 393 -2.00 -0.96 40.32
N SER A 394 -2.31 -2.26 40.29
CA SER A 394 -2.99 -3.04 39.24
C SER A 394 -4.31 -3.68 39.71
N TYR A 395 -5.03 -4.32 38.80
CA TYR A 395 -6.19 -5.15 39.12
C TYR A 395 -5.85 -6.26 40.12
N GLY A 396 -4.67 -6.87 40.04
CA GLY A 396 -4.21 -7.91 40.98
C GLY A 396 -4.36 -7.49 42.45
N GLU A 397 -3.90 -6.29 42.83
CA GLU A 397 -4.06 -5.78 44.20
C GLU A 397 -5.53 -5.43 44.56
N ILE A 398 -6.33 -5.00 43.58
CA ILE A 398 -7.78 -4.75 43.77
C ILE A 398 -8.51 -6.08 44.06
N ASN A 399 -8.17 -7.13 43.32
CA ASN A 399 -8.71 -8.48 43.50
C ASN A 399 -8.23 -9.11 44.84
N GLU A 400 -6.97 -8.92 45.23
CA GLU A 400 -6.50 -9.32 46.57
C GLU A 400 -7.31 -8.65 47.70
N ALA A 401 -7.74 -7.39 47.50
CA ALA A 401 -8.61 -6.69 48.45
C ALA A 401 -10.06 -7.22 48.45
N TYR A 402 -10.62 -7.51 47.27
CA TYR A 402 -11.98 -8.02 47.09
C TYR A 402 -12.14 -9.44 47.67
N GLN A 403 -11.20 -10.33 47.34
CA GLN A 403 -11.12 -11.71 47.85
C GLN A 403 -10.61 -11.79 49.31
N LYS A 404 -10.20 -10.66 49.89
CA LYS A 404 -9.72 -10.51 51.28
C LYS A 404 -8.47 -11.33 51.59
N ILE A 405 -7.57 -11.41 50.61
CA ILE A 405 -6.29 -12.13 50.67
C ILE A 405 -5.25 -11.33 51.45
N ASP A 406 -5.09 -10.04 51.12
CA ASP A 406 -4.20 -9.12 51.82
C ASP A 406 -5.01 -8.18 52.73
N THR A 407 -4.75 -8.23 54.03
CA THR A 407 -5.47 -7.46 55.05
C THR A 407 -5.32 -5.94 54.87
N ASN A 408 -4.16 -5.46 54.42
CA ASN A 408 -3.90 -4.03 54.26
C ASN A 408 -4.64 -3.49 53.03
N LEU A 409 -4.57 -4.19 51.89
CA LEU A 409 -5.34 -3.90 50.68
C LEU A 409 -6.84 -3.96 50.95
N THR A 410 -7.31 -5.00 51.65
CA THR A 410 -8.71 -5.14 52.09
C THR A 410 -9.17 -3.91 52.85
N VAL A 411 -8.40 -3.44 53.84
CA VAL A 411 -8.75 -2.27 54.65
C VAL A 411 -8.71 -0.97 53.83
N GLN A 412 -7.72 -0.79 52.94
CA GLN A 412 -7.61 0.40 52.10
C GLN A 412 -8.77 0.50 51.12
N MET A 413 -9.01 -0.55 50.31
CA MET A 413 -10.08 -0.55 49.30
C MET A 413 -11.48 -0.59 49.91
N SER A 414 -11.67 -1.21 51.08
CA SER A 414 -12.92 -1.07 51.84
C SER A 414 -13.17 0.37 52.26
N GLN A 415 -12.13 1.15 52.58
CA GLN A 415 -12.29 2.58 52.85
C GLN A 415 -12.54 3.41 51.57
N VAL A 416 -11.95 3.02 50.43
CA VAL A 416 -12.26 3.65 49.12
C VAL A 416 -13.74 3.48 48.79
N LYS A 417 -14.26 2.23 48.73
CA LYS A 417 -15.67 1.94 48.43
C LYS A 417 -16.63 2.63 49.42
N ASN A 418 -16.36 2.58 50.72
CA ASN A 418 -17.32 3.08 51.72
C ASN A 418 -17.22 4.58 52.02
N LYS A 419 -16.23 5.32 51.48
CA LYS A 419 -16.04 6.76 51.78
C LYS A 419 -15.96 7.65 50.55
N VAL A 420 -15.36 7.20 49.46
CA VAL A 420 -15.12 8.02 48.26
C VAL A 420 -15.98 7.50 47.11
N TRP A 421 -15.73 6.27 46.67
CA TRP A 421 -16.47 5.62 45.58
C TRP A 421 -17.75 4.95 46.09
N LYS A 422 -18.48 5.60 47.01
CA LYS A 422 -19.71 5.07 47.63
C LYS A 422 -20.79 4.79 46.60
N ASN A 423 -21.02 5.75 45.72
CA ASN A 423 -22.06 5.69 44.70
C ASN A 423 -21.43 5.41 43.31
N LEU A 424 -22.26 5.04 42.34
CA LEU A 424 -21.91 5.12 40.92
C LEU A 424 -21.64 6.58 40.51
N THR A 425 -21.06 6.75 39.32
CA THR A 425 -20.71 8.07 38.78
C THR A 425 -20.58 7.97 37.26
N ILE A 426 -20.95 9.03 36.56
CA ILE A 426 -20.75 9.10 35.11
C ILE A 426 -19.30 9.47 34.79
N LEU A 427 -18.86 9.11 33.58
CA LEU A 427 -17.54 9.46 33.08
C LEU A 427 -17.46 10.97 32.80
N PRO A 428 -16.28 11.60 32.93
CA PRO A 428 -16.08 12.99 32.50
C PRO A 428 -16.17 13.11 30.98
N GLU A 429 -16.61 14.28 30.50
CA GLU A 429 -16.65 14.58 29.06
C GLU A 429 -15.27 14.45 28.41
N ILE A 430 -15.23 13.98 27.17
CA ILE A 430 -13.98 13.73 26.45
C ILE A 430 -13.39 15.04 25.92
N ALA A 431 -12.33 15.53 26.56
CA ALA A 431 -11.57 16.67 26.07
C ALA A 431 -10.97 16.41 24.68
N GLY A 432 -10.90 17.46 23.87
CA GLY A 432 -10.55 17.39 22.45
C GLY A 432 -11.73 17.01 21.53
N MET A 433 -12.93 16.74 22.08
CA MET A 433 -14.15 16.46 21.31
C MET A 433 -15.26 17.46 21.67
N ASN A 434 -16.16 17.74 20.71
CA ASN A 434 -17.30 18.63 20.95
C ASN A 434 -18.40 17.88 21.73
N PRO A 435 -18.82 18.34 22.92
CA PRO A 435 -19.88 17.71 23.70
C PRO A 435 -21.18 17.48 22.91
N VAL A 436 -21.76 16.29 23.04
CA VAL A 436 -23.05 15.96 22.43
C VAL A 436 -24.09 15.58 23.46
N LYS A 437 -25.00 16.53 23.70
CA LYS A 437 -26.21 16.33 24.47
C LYS A 437 -27.29 15.69 23.59
N LEU A 438 -27.63 14.45 23.89
CA LEU A 438 -28.72 13.71 23.26
C LEU A 438 -30.08 14.11 23.85
N GLY A 439 -31.16 13.91 23.09
CA GLY A 439 -32.53 13.95 23.64
C GLY A 439 -32.81 12.79 24.60
N SER A 440 -33.99 12.80 25.23
CA SER A 440 -34.41 11.73 26.15
C SER A 440 -34.87 10.46 25.44
N VAL A 441 -34.89 9.34 26.16
CA VAL A 441 -35.24 8.03 25.60
C VAL A 441 -36.70 7.96 25.13
N ASN A 442 -36.95 7.32 23.99
CA ASN A 442 -38.28 7.16 23.41
C ASN A 442 -38.98 5.90 23.96
N ASN A 443 -40.31 5.89 23.95
CA ASN A 443 -41.17 4.76 24.34
C ASN A 443 -40.88 4.16 25.73
N PHE A 444 -40.33 4.96 26.67
CA PHE A 444 -40.03 4.50 28.02
C PHE A 444 -41.27 3.94 28.74
N GLN A 445 -41.09 2.77 29.33
CA GLN A 445 -42.08 2.08 30.15
C GLN A 445 -41.39 1.54 31.39
N ALA A 446 -42.00 1.71 32.56
CA ALA A 446 -41.62 1.04 33.80
C ALA A 446 -42.84 0.28 34.34
N SER A 447 -42.73 -1.03 34.54
CA SER A 447 -43.82 -1.86 35.07
C SER A 447 -43.27 -3.12 35.72
N ASN A 448 -43.74 -3.45 36.93
CA ASN A 448 -43.30 -4.62 37.70
C ASN A 448 -41.76 -4.71 37.83
N ASN A 449 -41.10 -3.60 38.17
CA ASN A 449 -39.64 -3.41 38.20
C ASN A 449 -38.90 -3.48 36.86
N ILE A 450 -39.57 -3.82 35.76
CA ILE A 450 -38.94 -3.89 34.44
C ILE A 450 -39.08 -2.52 33.75
N LEU A 451 -37.94 -1.93 33.42
CA LEU A 451 -37.81 -0.73 32.62
C LEU A 451 -37.51 -1.15 31.17
N SER A 452 -38.08 -0.45 30.18
CA SER A 452 -37.73 -0.62 28.77
C SER A 452 -37.90 0.66 27.95
N TRP A 453 -37.08 0.84 26.92
CA TRP A 453 -37.07 2.03 26.06
C TRP A 453 -36.45 1.73 24.67
N ASP A 454 -36.72 2.58 23.69
CA ASP A 454 -36.03 2.52 22.40
C ASP A 454 -34.57 2.94 22.55
N LYS A 455 -33.66 2.20 21.91
CA LYS A 455 -32.25 2.57 21.77
C LYS A 455 -32.11 3.86 20.96
N LEU A 456 -31.30 4.79 21.46
CA LEU A 456 -30.94 6.04 20.80
C LEU A 456 -29.62 5.90 20.03
N ASP A 457 -29.60 6.36 18.78
CA ASP A 457 -28.36 6.53 18.02
C ASP A 457 -27.43 7.53 18.73
N GLY A 458 -26.14 7.18 18.85
CA GLY A 458 -25.14 8.03 19.49
C GLY A 458 -25.03 7.91 21.02
N ALA A 459 -25.90 7.12 21.67
CA ALA A 459 -25.75 6.77 23.08
C ALA A 459 -24.74 5.62 23.25
N LYS A 460 -23.74 5.82 24.12
CA LYS A 460 -22.79 4.78 24.57
C LYS A 460 -23.41 3.96 25.69
N PHE A 461 -23.89 4.65 26.73
CA PHE A 461 -24.50 4.09 27.93
C PHE A 461 -25.83 4.76 28.25
N TYR A 462 -26.59 4.14 29.15
CA TYR A 462 -27.82 4.66 29.74
C TYR A 462 -27.66 4.70 31.25
N ILE A 463 -27.78 5.89 31.84
CA ILE A 463 -27.70 6.12 33.28
C ILE A 463 -29.10 5.90 33.86
N ILE A 464 -29.26 4.91 34.73
CA ILE A 464 -30.55 4.58 35.34
C ILE A 464 -30.61 5.23 36.72
N TYR A 465 -31.58 6.13 36.89
CA TYR A 465 -31.85 6.84 38.12
C TYR A 465 -33.10 6.27 38.81
N ARG A 466 -33.06 6.16 40.14
CA ARG A 466 -34.16 5.67 40.98
C ARG A 466 -34.33 6.54 42.23
N SER A 467 -35.57 6.87 42.58
CA SER A 467 -35.90 7.58 43.82
C SER A 467 -37.23 7.08 44.40
N ASN A 468 -37.40 7.27 45.72
CA ASN A 468 -38.71 7.12 46.36
C ASN A 468 -39.60 8.36 46.12
N ASP A 469 -39.00 9.48 45.70
CA ASP A 469 -39.66 10.75 45.41
C ASP A 469 -39.47 11.12 43.94
N CYS A 470 -38.95 12.32 43.61
CA CYS A 470 -38.53 12.62 42.24
C CYS A 470 -37.06 12.27 42.06
N ILE A 471 -36.67 11.97 40.82
CA ILE A 471 -35.27 12.08 40.41
C ILE A 471 -34.81 13.53 40.55
N THR A 472 -33.67 13.72 41.18
CA THR A 472 -32.91 14.98 41.29
C THR A 472 -31.62 14.96 40.48
N TYR A 473 -31.29 13.82 39.86
CA TYR A 473 -30.11 13.51 39.05
C TYR A 473 -28.79 13.52 39.83
N ASN A 474 -28.85 13.33 41.15
CA ASN A 474 -27.66 13.20 42.00
C ASN A 474 -27.07 11.79 41.91
N ASN A 475 -25.77 11.66 42.13
CA ASN A 475 -25.07 10.38 41.95
C ASN A 475 -25.49 9.28 42.96
N ASP A 476 -26.17 9.61 44.07
CA ASP A 476 -26.79 8.63 44.98
C ASP A 476 -28.14 8.07 44.51
N GLU A 477 -28.74 8.64 43.46
CA GLU A 477 -29.91 8.08 42.77
C GLU A 477 -29.53 7.18 41.59
N ILE A 478 -28.27 7.20 41.12
CA ILE A 478 -27.79 6.30 40.06
C ILE A 478 -27.71 4.88 40.61
N VAL A 479 -28.55 3.99 40.08
CA VAL A 479 -28.60 2.57 40.47
C VAL A 479 -27.86 1.65 39.51
N ASP A 480 -27.79 2.01 38.23
CA ASP A 480 -27.04 1.26 37.21
C ASP A 480 -26.61 2.17 36.05
N ILE A 481 -25.62 1.72 35.28
CA ILE A 481 -25.15 2.34 34.04
C ILE A 481 -24.93 1.20 33.03
N ILE A 482 -25.75 1.12 31.98
CA ILE A 482 -25.76 -0.04 31.07
C ILE A 482 -25.59 0.31 29.60
N SER A 483 -25.20 -0.66 28.77
CA SER A 483 -25.38 -0.63 27.31
C SER A 483 -26.15 -1.84 26.81
N SER A 484 -26.71 -1.74 25.60
CA SER A 484 -27.42 -2.84 24.94
C SER A 484 -27.18 -2.82 23.42
N PRO A 485 -26.94 -3.99 22.80
CA PRO A 485 -26.90 -4.10 21.35
C PRO A 485 -28.31 -3.95 20.73
N ASN A 486 -29.36 -4.35 21.45
CA ASN A 486 -30.73 -4.47 20.95
C ASN A 486 -31.43 -3.11 20.70
N ASP A 487 -32.33 -3.07 19.72
CA ASP A 487 -33.14 -1.89 19.37
C ASP A 487 -34.08 -1.44 20.50
N ILE A 488 -34.56 -2.39 21.30
CA ILE A 488 -35.25 -2.12 22.57
C ILE A 488 -34.28 -2.48 23.70
N VAL A 489 -34.00 -1.52 24.56
CA VAL A 489 -33.22 -1.71 25.78
C VAL A 489 -34.18 -2.10 26.91
N SER A 490 -33.74 -2.99 27.80
CA SER A 490 -34.54 -3.45 28.94
C SER A 490 -33.66 -3.71 30.16
N TRP A 491 -34.15 -3.36 31.34
CA TRP A 491 -33.47 -3.54 32.63
C TRP A 491 -34.49 -3.95 33.70
N GLU A 492 -34.10 -4.75 34.69
CA GLU A 492 -34.96 -5.18 35.80
C GLU A 492 -34.34 -4.73 37.13
N ASP A 493 -35.08 -3.99 37.94
CA ASP A 493 -34.62 -3.64 39.28
C ASP A 493 -34.70 -4.84 40.23
N SER A 494 -33.53 -5.19 40.78
CA SER A 494 -33.37 -6.23 41.80
C SER A 494 -34.05 -5.88 43.14
N ASP A 495 -34.17 -4.59 43.49
CA ASP A 495 -34.89 -4.13 44.67
C ASP A 495 -36.39 -4.04 44.40
N LYS A 496 -37.23 -4.50 45.33
CA LYS A 496 -38.69 -4.57 45.14
C LYS A 496 -39.41 -3.50 45.96
N GLY A 497 -39.98 -2.52 45.26
CA GLY A 497 -40.74 -1.41 45.84
C GLY A 497 -41.40 -0.58 44.75
N GLU A 498 -42.22 0.39 45.17
CA GLU A 498 -42.74 1.44 44.30
C GLU A 498 -41.71 2.58 44.26
N TYR A 499 -41.10 2.79 43.10
CA TYR A 499 -40.06 3.79 42.87
C TYR A 499 -40.38 4.61 41.61
N VAL A 500 -39.94 5.86 41.59
CA VAL A 500 -39.87 6.67 40.37
C VAL A 500 -38.53 6.41 39.69
N TYR A 501 -38.55 6.24 38.37
CA TYR A 501 -37.36 5.97 37.57
C TYR A 501 -37.19 7.01 36.45
N ASP A 502 -35.94 7.25 36.08
CA ASP A 502 -35.59 7.90 34.81
C ASP A 502 -34.38 7.19 34.20
N VAL A 503 -34.24 7.27 32.88
CA VAL A 503 -33.11 6.78 32.10
C VAL A 503 -32.58 7.91 31.21
N VAL A 504 -31.38 8.36 31.52
CA VAL A 504 -30.70 9.44 30.79
C VAL A 504 -29.60 8.84 29.90
N PRO A 505 -29.58 9.10 28.59
CA PRO A 505 -28.50 8.59 27.73
C PRO A 505 -27.20 9.35 27.96
N LEU A 506 -26.09 8.63 28.03
CA LEU A 506 -24.73 9.17 27.98
C LEU A 506 -24.21 8.99 26.55
N SER A 507 -23.86 10.08 25.88
CA SER A 507 -23.36 10.01 24.50
C SER A 507 -21.92 9.49 24.43
N TYR A 508 -21.46 9.17 23.23
CA TYR A 508 -20.08 8.71 23.05
C TYR A 508 -18.99 9.73 23.46
N THR A 509 -19.29 11.02 23.58
CA THR A 509 -18.37 12.04 24.17
C THR A 509 -18.42 12.11 25.69
N ASN A 510 -19.12 11.17 26.33
CA ASN A 510 -19.42 11.15 27.76
C ASN A 510 -20.23 12.37 28.24
N THR A 511 -20.98 12.99 27.31
CA THR A 511 -21.91 14.09 27.62
C THR A 511 -23.28 13.51 28.00
N LEU A 512 -23.82 13.97 29.13
CA LEU A 512 -25.13 13.54 29.63
C LEU A 512 -26.28 14.21 28.83
N GLY A 513 -27.24 13.41 28.36
CA GLY A 513 -28.42 13.84 27.62
C GLY A 513 -29.50 14.55 28.45
N GLU A 514 -30.71 14.63 27.88
CA GLU A 514 -31.93 15.02 28.61
C GLU A 514 -32.62 13.79 29.24
N GLY A 515 -33.25 13.95 30.41
CA GLY A 515 -34.00 12.89 31.09
C GLY A 515 -35.42 12.65 30.52
N HIS A 516 -35.93 11.42 30.68
CA HIS A 516 -37.28 11.04 30.34
C HIS A 516 -38.25 11.31 31.51
N ILE A 517 -39.22 12.18 31.26
CA ILE A 517 -40.02 12.77 32.33
C ILE A 517 -41.28 11.95 32.62
N GLN A 518 -41.16 10.95 33.49
CA GLN A 518 -42.30 10.20 34.03
C GLN A 518 -43.34 11.12 34.70
N VAL A 519 -44.62 10.75 34.56
CA VAL A 519 -45.74 11.26 35.35
C VAL A 519 -46.10 10.18 36.36
N ALA A 520 -45.95 10.47 37.65
CA ALA A 520 -46.34 9.55 38.73
C ALA A 520 -47.79 9.82 39.15
N GLU A 521 -48.61 8.77 39.14
CA GLU A 521 -50.08 8.86 39.29
C GLU A 521 -50.57 9.00 40.75
N ASP A 522 -49.74 8.77 41.76
CA ASP A 522 -50.14 8.78 43.18
C ASP A 522 -49.39 9.79 44.05
N SER A 523 -50.09 10.43 45.01
CA SER A 523 -49.54 11.49 45.87
C SER A 523 -49.95 11.37 47.34
N ASP A 524 -49.02 11.68 48.23
CA ASP A 524 -49.27 11.83 49.67
C ASP A 524 -49.86 13.21 50.04
N SER A 525 -50.22 14.04 49.06
CA SER A 525 -50.85 15.34 49.31
C SER A 525 -52.29 15.15 49.80
N PRO A 526 -52.69 15.71 50.96
CA PRO A 526 -54.04 15.57 51.52
C PRO A 526 -55.10 16.44 50.81
N ILE A 527 -54.72 17.05 49.68
CA ILE A 527 -55.54 17.74 48.67
C ILE A 527 -54.85 17.53 47.31
N HIS A 528 -55.55 17.02 46.31
CA HIS A 528 -55.04 16.89 44.94
C HIS A 528 -55.12 18.21 44.17
N ALA A 529 -54.18 18.37 43.23
CA ALA A 529 -54.15 19.48 42.29
C ALA A 529 -54.31 18.99 40.85
N GLN A 530 -54.84 19.87 40.02
CA GLN A 530 -54.88 19.72 38.57
C GLN A 530 -54.20 20.95 37.96
N ILE A 531 -53.68 20.82 36.74
CA ILE A 531 -53.06 21.93 36.00
C ILE A 531 -53.79 22.09 34.67
N SER A 532 -53.99 23.33 34.24
CA SER A 532 -54.32 23.65 32.85
C SER A 532 -53.31 24.67 32.31
N LEU A 533 -53.10 24.68 30.99
CA LEU A 533 -52.35 25.73 30.30
C LEU A 533 -53.22 26.96 29.99
N ASN A 534 -54.54 26.83 30.18
CA ASN A 534 -55.55 27.86 29.96
C ASN A 534 -56.05 28.42 31.30
N SER A 535 -56.22 29.74 31.38
CA SER A 535 -56.66 30.42 32.60
C SER A 535 -58.11 30.15 33.00
N ASP A 536 -58.91 29.61 32.08
CA ASP A 536 -60.31 29.21 32.28
C ASP A 536 -60.48 27.79 32.83
N GLY A 537 -59.42 26.97 32.86
CA GLY A 537 -59.49 25.56 33.26
C GLY A 537 -60.01 24.63 32.17
N SER A 538 -59.97 25.02 30.89
CA SER A 538 -60.15 24.09 29.77
C SER A 538 -58.94 23.15 29.64
N SER A 539 -59.18 21.86 29.36
CA SER A 539 -58.14 20.81 29.37
C SER A 539 -57.35 20.74 30.69
N LEU A 540 -58.04 20.30 31.75
CA LEU A 540 -57.41 19.96 33.02
C LEU A 540 -56.63 18.65 32.90
N PHE A 541 -55.37 18.69 33.30
CA PHE A 541 -54.52 17.53 33.52
C PHE A 541 -54.50 17.24 35.01
N GLU A 542 -54.73 15.98 35.39
CA GLU A 542 -54.65 15.55 36.78
C GLU A 542 -53.19 15.45 37.20
N VAL A 543 -52.81 16.07 38.33
CA VAL A 543 -51.42 16.16 38.76
C VAL A 543 -51.31 15.72 40.22
N ALA A 544 -51.23 14.41 40.40
CA ALA A 544 -50.93 13.80 41.69
C ALA A 544 -49.53 14.22 42.18
N ARG A 545 -48.45 13.75 41.52
CA ARG A 545 -47.07 14.02 41.96
C ARG A 545 -46.23 14.90 41.05
N ALA A 546 -46.37 14.81 39.72
CA ALA A 546 -45.55 15.58 38.77
C ALA A 546 -46.24 15.81 37.41
N TYR A 547 -45.96 16.93 36.73
CA TYR A 547 -46.47 17.21 35.39
C TYR A 547 -45.48 17.90 34.44
N ASN A 548 -45.64 17.62 33.15
CA ASN A 548 -44.84 18.19 32.06
C ASN A 548 -45.51 19.43 31.46
N VAL A 549 -44.88 20.60 31.55
CA VAL A 549 -45.34 21.80 30.85
C VAL A 549 -44.29 22.28 29.85
N GLU A 550 -44.76 22.73 28.69
CA GLU A 550 -43.94 23.25 27.61
C GLU A 550 -43.59 24.73 27.90
N LEU A 551 -42.31 25.11 27.82
CA LEU A 551 -41.80 26.43 28.22
C LEU A 551 -42.46 27.60 27.45
N ASP A 552 -42.87 27.36 26.21
CA ASP A 552 -43.53 28.30 25.32
C ASP A 552 -44.97 28.63 25.72
N ALA A 553 -45.65 27.76 26.48
CA ALA A 553 -46.93 28.07 27.13
C ALA A 553 -46.81 29.27 28.08
N LYS A 554 -45.60 29.52 28.62
CA LYS A 554 -45.19 30.62 29.53
C LYS A 554 -45.91 30.67 30.88
N ASN A 555 -47.14 30.16 30.98
CA ASN A 555 -47.86 30.02 32.23
C ASN A 555 -48.53 28.65 32.31
N ALA A 556 -48.80 28.24 33.54
CA ALA A 556 -49.69 27.16 33.87
C ALA A 556 -50.59 27.61 35.04
N TYR A 557 -51.77 27.02 35.17
CA TYR A 557 -52.79 27.44 36.12
C TYR A 557 -53.18 26.26 36.99
N VAL A 558 -52.96 26.37 38.30
CA VAL A 558 -53.33 25.34 39.27
C VAL A 558 -54.83 25.38 39.49
N PHE A 559 -55.47 24.23 39.58
CA PHE A 559 -56.85 24.03 40.02
C PHE A 559 -56.85 23.02 41.16
N LEU A 560 -57.83 23.12 42.06
CA LEU A 560 -57.93 22.28 43.27
C LEU A 560 -59.07 21.27 43.09
N SER A 561 -58.75 20.00 43.30
CA SER A 561 -59.65 18.86 43.10
C SER A 561 -60.82 18.83 44.10
N ASP A 562 -61.74 17.88 43.94
CA ASP A 562 -62.96 17.79 44.77
C ASP A 562 -62.70 17.40 46.24
N ASP A 563 -61.50 16.92 46.57
CA ASP A 563 -61.03 16.66 47.93
C ASP A 563 -60.53 17.92 48.68
N ALA A 564 -60.37 19.04 47.97
CA ALA A 564 -59.93 20.31 48.54
C ALA A 564 -60.97 20.90 49.50
N THR A 565 -60.63 20.99 50.79
CA THR A 565 -61.48 21.60 51.84
C THR A 565 -61.79 23.08 51.59
N ASP A 566 -61.01 23.76 50.76
CA ASP A 566 -61.32 25.06 50.18
C ASP A 566 -60.75 25.11 48.74
N LYS A 567 -61.54 25.54 47.75
CA LYS A 567 -61.11 25.66 46.35
C LYS A 567 -60.62 27.07 45.98
N SER A 568 -60.70 28.03 46.89
CA SER A 568 -60.17 29.38 46.70
C SER A 568 -58.64 29.39 46.74
N ARG A 569 -57.99 29.54 45.59
CA ARG A 569 -56.51 29.55 45.48
C ARG A 569 -55.87 30.66 46.31
N LEU A 570 -56.59 31.76 46.55
CA LEU A 570 -56.19 32.87 47.43
C LEU A 570 -56.07 32.46 48.91
N ASN A 571 -56.74 31.39 49.33
CA ASN A 571 -56.71 30.91 50.71
C ASN A 571 -55.51 29.99 51.01
N TYR A 572 -54.61 29.79 50.03
CA TYR A 572 -53.37 29.05 50.18
C TYR A 572 -52.16 30.00 50.15
N ASP A 573 -51.12 29.64 50.90
CA ASP A 573 -49.76 30.17 50.75
C ASP A 573 -49.03 29.31 49.71
N TRP A 574 -48.66 29.93 48.57
CA TRP A 574 -48.01 29.24 47.46
C TRP A 574 -46.49 29.48 47.43
N SER A 575 -45.72 28.46 47.03
CA SER A 575 -44.27 28.54 46.82
C SER A 575 -43.78 27.69 45.65
N SER A 576 -42.63 28.07 45.09
CA SER A 576 -41.85 27.28 44.12
C SER A 576 -40.48 26.93 44.70
N SER A 577 -39.91 25.76 44.36
CA SER A 577 -38.59 25.34 44.85
C SER A 577 -37.40 25.99 44.12
N ASP A 578 -37.54 26.41 42.85
CA ASP A 578 -36.58 27.30 42.19
C ASP A 578 -37.31 28.33 41.31
N GLU A 579 -37.34 29.58 41.78
CA GLU A 579 -37.94 30.70 41.07
C GLU A 579 -37.24 31.08 39.76
N LYS A 580 -36.06 30.54 39.46
CA LYS A 580 -35.40 30.69 38.15
C LYS A 580 -36.10 29.88 37.06
N VAL A 581 -36.63 28.72 37.41
CA VAL A 581 -37.30 27.78 36.50
C VAL A 581 -38.76 28.18 36.31
N ALA A 582 -39.51 28.36 37.41
CA ALA A 582 -40.83 28.97 37.39
C ALA A 582 -41.23 29.57 38.77
N THR A 583 -42.06 30.61 38.74
CA THR A 583 -42.65 31.27 39.93
C THR A 583 -44.15 31.06 40.00
N ILE A 584 -44.74 31.05 41.19
CA ILE A 584 -46.20 30.98 41.38
C ILE A 584 -46.72 32.22 42.13
N SER A 585 -47.94 32.64 41.78
CA SER A 585 -48.65 33.79 42.35
C SER A 585 -49.78 33.37 43.30
N GLU A 586 -50.27 34.31 44.11
CA GLU A 586 -51.41 34.11 45.03
C GLU A 586 -52.69 33.57 44.35
N TYR A 587 -52.84 33.80 43.04
CA TYR A 587 -53.98 33.32 42.24
C TYR A 587 -53.84 31.87 41.78
N GLY A 588 -52.73 31.19 42.08
CA GLY A 588 -52.39 29.88 41.53
C GLY A 588 -51.94 29.91 40.06
N THR A 589 -51.56 31.08 39.53
CA THR A 589 -50.89 31.16 38.22
C THR A 589 -49.39 30.94 38.41
N ILE A 590 -48.85 29.95 37.73
CA ILE A 590 -47.42 29.64 37.60
C ILE A 590 -46.93 30.31 36.32
N THR A 591 -45.75 30.93 36.35
CA THR A 591 -45.08 31.54 35.19
C THR A 591 -43.71 30.87 34.99
N LEU A 592 -43.53 30.28 33.82
CA LEU A 592 -42.38 29.49 33.38
C LEU A 592 -41.28 30.41 32.81
N LYS A 593 -40.02 30.06 33.03
CA LYS A 593 -38.87 30.94 32.72
C LYS A 593 -37.68 30.22 32.09
N SER A 594 -37.34 29.02 32.56
CA SER A 594 -36.28 28.19 31.99
C SER A 594 -36.68 26.72 32.01
N LEU A 595 -35.89 25.87 31.35
CA LEU A 595 -35.98 24.42 31.52
C LEU A 595 -35.64 24.01 32.96
N GLY A 596 -36.16 22.87 33.40
CA GLY A 596 -35.86 22.23 34.69
C GLY A 596 -37.10 21.84 35.50
N THR A 597 -36.88 21.08 36.57
CA THR A 597 -37.93 20.62 37.50
C THR A 597 -38.03 21.52 38.72
N ILE A 598 -39.26 21.90 39.08
CA ILE A 598 -39.58 22.53 40.37
C ILE A 598 -40.64 21.73 41.14
N THR A 599 -40.73 21.98 42.45
CA THR A 599 -41.90 21.64 43.27
C THR A 599 -42.72 22.91 43.47
N ILE A 600 -44.03 22.84 43.22
CA ILE A 600 -45.03 23.81 43.63
C ILE A 600 -45.74 23.25 44.88
N LYS A 601 -45.84 24.07 45.92
CA LYS A 601 -46.62 23.76 47.13
C LYS A 601 -47.65 24.85 47.37
N GLY A 602 -48.87 24.46 47.73
CA GLY A 602 -49.92 25.34 48.23
C GLY A 602 -50.42 24.85 49.58
N VAL A 603 -50.17 25.60 50.65
CA VAL A 603 -50.57 25.25 52.04
C VAL A 603 -51.77 26.10 52.46
N LEU A 604 -52.84 25.48 52.96
CA LEU A 604 -54.06 26.19 53.35
C LEU A 604 -53.80 27.08 54.58
N LYS A 605 -54.11 28.38 54.47
CA LYS A 605 -53.81 29.40 55.49
C LYS A 605 -54.47 29.14 56.85
N THR A 606 -55.62 28.46 56.85
CA THR A 606 -56.41 28.14 58.05
C THR A 606 -56.05 26.81 58.71
N ASP A 607 -55.47 25.87 57.96
CA ASP A 607 -55.03 24.56 58.47
C ASP A 607 -53.79 24.08 57.71
N LYS A 608 -52.63 24.16 58.37
CA LYS A 608 -51.34 23.78 57.76
C LYS A 608 -51.16 22.27 57.55
N THR A 609 -52.08 21.44 58.02
CA THR A 609 -52.14 20.01 57.67
C THR A 609 -52.81 19.76 56.32
N LYS A 610 -53.50 20.77 55.76
CA LYS A 610 -54.10 20.74 54.43
C LYS A 610 -53.23 21.49 53.44
N TYR A 611 -52.69 20.75 52.47
CA TYR A 611 -51.85 21.27 51.40
C TYR A 611 -52.00 20.42 50.14
N CYS A 612 -51.67 21.02 49.00
CA CYS A 612 -51.32 20.32 47.78
C CYS A 612 -49.83 20.54 47.49
N GLU A 613 -49.16 19.52 46.97
CA GLU A 613 -47.78 19.59 46.51
C GLU A 613 -47.59 18.71 45.28
N PHE A 614 -47.05 19.31 44.22
CA PHE A 614 -46.76 18.62 42.98
C PHE A 614 -45.54 19.22 42.31
N LYS A 615 -44.87 18.44 41.47
CA LYS A 615 -43.72 18.88 40.69
C LYS A 615 -44.14 19.30 39.28
N LEU A 616 -43.41 20.24 38.71
CA LEU A 616 -43.64 20.75 37.37
C LEU A 616 -42.29 20.78 36.67
N ASN A 617 -42.12 19.95 35.65
CA ASN A 617 -40.94 19.96 34.80
C ASN A 617 -41.21 20.79 33.55
N VAL A 618 -40.34 21.77 33.33
CA VAL A 618 -40.43 22.71 32.23
C VAL A 618 -39.57 22.19 31.08
N CYS A 619 -40.22 21.70 30.03
CA CYS A 619 -39.61 21.05 28.88
C CYS A 619 -39.81 21.88 27.60
N ASN A 620 -39.18 21.49 26.49
CA ASN A 620 -39.39 22.14 25.19
C ASN A 620 -39.67 21.12 24.09
N LYS A 621 -40.92 20.64 24.05
CA LYS A 621 -41.39 19.69 23.04
C LYS A 621 -41.37 20.25 21.63
N GLU A 622 -41.60 21.56 21.43
CA GLU A 622 -41.38 22.22 20.13
C GLU A 622 -39.94 22.01 19.65
N LEU A 623 -38.94 22.23 20.51
CA LEU A 623 -37.53 22.07 20.17
C LEU A 623 -37.21 20.62 19.79
N LEU A 624 -37.65 19.65 20.60
CA LEU A 624 -37.47 18.21 20.33
C LEU A 624 -38.24 17.72 19.08
N ALA A 625 -39.28 18.44 18.66
CA ALA A 625 -40.04 18.17 17.44
C ALA A 625 -39.50 18.90 16.20
N LYS A 626 -38.56 19.84 16.32
CA LYS A 626 -37.96 20.53 15.17
C LYS A 626 -37.12 19.56 14.35
N GLU A 627 -37.43 19.49 13.06
CA GLU A 627 -36.57 18.84 12.07
C GLU A 627 -35.54 19.84 11.53
N PHE A 628 -34.31 19.38 11.36
CA PHE A 628 -33.26 20.09 10.64
C PHE A 628 -32.84 19.31 9.41
N THR A 629 -32.41 20.06 8.40
CA THR A 629 -31.96 19.55 7.11
C THR A 629 -30.44 19.43 7.10
N VAL A 630 -29.95 18.23 6.84
CA VAL A 630 -28.52 17.92 6.77
C VAL A 630 -28.16 17.55 5.34
N ASN A 631 -27.34 18.38 4.70
CA ASN A 631 -26.86 18.17 3.34
C ASN A 631 -25.42 17.65 3.38
N PHE A 632 -25.24 16.38 3.07
CA PHE A 632 -23.92 15.82 2.76
C PHE A 632 -23.52 16.26 1.35
N LYS A 633 -22.37 16.90 1.20
CA LYS A 633 -21.83 17.51 -0.03
C LYS A 633 -20.46 16.93 -0.37
N ASP A 634 -20.12 16.88 -1.65
CA ASP A 634 -18.71 16.69 -2.04
C ASP A 634 -17.88 17.95 -1.75
N SER A 635 -16.55 17.83 -1.89
CA SER A 635 -15.62 18.95 -1.67
C SER A 635 -15.85 20.16 -2.58
N ASP A 636 -16.65 19.99 -3.62
CA ASP A 636 -16.88 20.97 -4.68
C ASP A 636 -18.28 21.61 -4.51
N GLY A 637 -18.97 21.30 -3.39
CA GLY A 637 -20.20 21.92 -2.92
C GLY A 637 -21.49 21.26 -3.39
N LYS A 638 -21.42 20.20 -4.21
CA LYS A 638 -22.59 19.50 -4.75
C LYS A 638 -23.15 18.54 -3.72
N ILE A 639 -24.46 18.60 -3.49
CA ILE A 639 -25.17 17.69 -2.57
C ILE A 639 -25.13 16.25 -3.09
N LEU A 640 -24.62 15.35 -2.25
CA LEU A 640 -24.60 13.90 -2.43
C LEU A 640 -25.84 13.24 -1.81
N LYS A 641 -26.27 13.72 -0.63
CA LYS A 641 -27.45 13.27 0.09
C LYS A 641 -28.01 14.42 0.92
N SER A 642 -29.32 14.55 1.00
CA SER A 642 -30.00 15.43 1.97
C SER A 642 -30.92 14.57 2.82
N VAL A 643 -30.88 14.76 4.14
CA VAL A 643 -31.74 14.07 5.11
C VAL A 643 -32.34 15.07 6.08
N LYS A 644 -33.52 14.74 6.62
CA LYS A 644 -34.11 15.46 7.75
C LYS A 644 -34.04 14.59 9.00
N VAL A 645 -33.69 15.20 10.13
CA VAL A 645 -33.64 14.55 11.45
C VAL A 645 -34.13 15.52 12.52
N LYS A 646 -34.60 14.99 13.66
CA LYS A 646 -35.05 15.82 14.79
C LYS A 646 -33.87 16.47 15.51
N TYR A 647 -34.13 17.55 16.26
CA TYR A 647 -33.20 18.10 17.24
C TYR A 647 -32.59 16.98 18.10
N GLY A 648 -31.27 16.98 18.28
CA GLY A 648 -30.58 15.99 19.12
C GLY A 648 -30.29 14.66 18.44
N SER A 649 -30.75 14.44 17.20
CA SER A 649 -30.65 13.15 16.50
C SER A 649 -29.47 13.08 15.53
N ALA A 650 -29.05 11.86 15.18
CA ALA A 650 -28.00 11.60 14.20
C ALA A 650 -28.51 11.58 12.75
N ALA A 651 -27.73 12.14 11.83
CA ALA A 651 -27.96 12.05 10.39
C ALA A 651 -27.26 10.84 9.78
N THR A 652 -27.91 10.15 8.84
CA THR A 652 -27.26 9.06 8.09
C THR A 652 -26.51 9.61 6.87
N ALA A 653 -25.21 9.35 6.79
CA ALA A 653 -24.38 9.70 5.63
C ALA A 653 -24.76 8.93 4.35
N PRO A 654 -24.29 9.36 3.16
CA PRO A 654 -24.21 8.49 1.99
C PRO A 654 -23.08 7.46 2.14
N GLU A 655 -23.34 6.20 1.77
CA GLU A 655 -22.37 5.10 1.87
C GLU A 655 -21.18 5.23 0.90
N ASN A 656 -21.43 5.74 -0.30
CA ASN A 656 -20.48 5.75 -1.41
C ASN A 656 -20.01 7.18 -1.70
N VAL A 657 -18.93 7.61 -1.02
CA VAL A 657 -18.33 8.94 -1.16
C VAL A 657 -16.97 8.82 -1.86
N SER A 658 -16.91 9.28 -3.11
CA SER A 658 -15.73 9.19 -3.96
C SER A 658 -15.54 10.45 -4.79
N LYS A 659 -14.30 10.96 -4.85
CA LYS A 659 -13.91 12.03 -5.79
C LYS A 659 -13.10 11.45 -6.94
N ALA A 660 -13.44 11.85 -8.17
CA ALA A 660 -12.76 11.38 -9.37
C ALA A 660 -11.27 11.75 -9.35
N ALA A 661 -10.40 10.79 -9.70
CA ALA A 661 -8.97 11.05 -9.82
C ALA A 661 -8.66 11.96 -11.01
N THR A 662 -7.58 12.74 -10.86
CA THR A 662 -6.90 13.47 -11.94
C THR A 662 -5.65 12.68 -12.34
N ASP A 663 -4.90 13.15 -13.34
CA ASP A 663 -3.62 12.53 -13.71
C ASP A 663 -2.57 12.65 -12.58
N LYS A 664 -2.58 13.78 -11.86
CA LYS A 664 -1.64 14.02 -10.76
C LYS A 664 -2.06 13.38 -9.43
N TYR A 665 -3.36 13.36 -9.14
CA TYR A 665 -3.88 13.05 -7.81
C TYR A 665 -5.06 12.08 -7.82
N SER A 666 -5.00 11.07 -6.95
CA SER A 666 -6.17 10.34 -6.47
C SER A 666 -6.62 10.92 -5.12
N TYR A 667 -7.86 10.62 -4.73
CA TYR A 667 -8.51 11.19 -3.56
C TYR A 667 -9.08 10.08 -2.68
N GLU A 668 -8.48 9.88 -1.51
CA GLU A 668 -8.98 8.96 -0.49
C GLU A 668 -9.99 9.71 0.39
N PHE A 669 -11.22 9.19 0.52
CA PHE A 669 -12.21 9.77 1.43
C PHE A 669 -11.84 9.47 2.89
N ILE A 670 -11.51 10.52 3.65
CA ILE A 670 -11.06 10.43 5.05
C ILE A 670 -12.11 10.89 6.07
N GLY A 671 -13.35 11.07 5.63
CA GLY A 671 -14.47 11.48 6.48
C GLY A 671 -14.97 12.89 6.18
N TRP A 672 -15.71 13.44 7.13
CA TRP A 672 -16.44 14.69 6.97
C TRP A 672 -15.73 15.85 7.69
N ASN A 673 -16.01 17.09 7.29
CA ASN A 673 -15.46 18.29 7.96
C ASN A 673 -15.93 18.39 9.42
N GLU A 674 -17.19 18.04 9.63
CA GLU A 674 -17.93 18.16 10.89
C GLU A 674 -18.64 16.85 11.21
N LEU A 675 -18.92 16.64 12.50
CA LEU A 675 -19.63 15.49 13.03
C LEU A 675 -21.14 15.74 13.01
N TYR A 676 -21.95 14.70 12.81
CA TYR A 676 -23.36 14.85 12.41
C TYR A 676 -24.32 13.91 13.17
N TYR A 677 -23.92 13.52 14.37
CA TYR A 677 -24.66 12.67 15.30
C TYR A 677 -25.56 13.43 16.28
N ASN A 678 -25.43 14.76 16.32
CA ASN A 678 -26.26 15.64 17.12
C ASN A 678 -26.62 16.88 16.32
N VAL A 679 -27.71 16.80 15.58
CA VAL A 679 -28.16 17.87 14.70
C VAL A 679 -29.07 18.82 15.48
N THR A 680 -28.55 20.01 15.77
CA THR A 680 -29.26 21.07 16.53
C THR A 680 -29.57 22.33 15.69
N SER A 681 -29.10 22.34 14.44
CA SER A 681 -29.40 23.32 13.39
C SER A 681 -29.38 22.62 12.02
N ASP A 682 -29.80 23.30 10.95
CA ASP A 682 -29.46 22.85 9.60
C ASP A 682 -27.93 22.77 9.44
N LEU A 683 -27.42 21.78 8.68
CA LEU A 683 -25.99 21.54 8.48
C LEU A 683 -25.64 21.28 7.00
N ASP A 684 -24.51 21.83 6.56
CA ASP A 684 -23.89 21.55 5.27
C ASP A 684 -22.55 20.83 5.49
N ILE A 685 -22.57 19.49 5.42
CA ILE A 685 -21.44 18.64 5.74
C ILE A 685 -20.65 18.35 4.46
N ILE A 686 -19.36 18.70 4.44
CA ILE A 686 -18.49 18.61 3.26
C ILE A 686 -17.56 17.41 3.39
N ALA A 687 -17.51 16.58 2.35
CA ALA A 687 -16.61 15.43 2.27
C ALA A 687 -15.14 15.87 2.17
N VAL A 688 -14.31 15.38 3.08
CA VAL A 688 -12.87 15.66 3.17
C VAL A 688 -12.10 14.50 2.53
N TYR A 689 -11.10 14.86 1.71
CA TYR A 689 -10.29 13.90 0.97
C TYR A 689 -8.81 14.10 1.22
N LYS A 690 -8.10 13.02 1.52
CA LYS A 690 -6.64 12.96 1.53
C LYS A 690 -6.15 12.87 0.09
N VAL A 691 -5.32 13.84 -0.29
CA VAL A 691 -4.80 14.00 -1.64
C VAL A 691 -3.57 13.13 -1.82
N ILE A 692 -3.69 12.05 -2.59
CA ILE A 692 -2.61 11.10 -2.83
C ILE A 692 -2.00 11.39 -4.20
N ILE A 693 -0.69 11.61 -4.27
CA ILE A 693 0.01 11.72 -5.55
C ILE A 693 -0.03 10.36 -6.23
N ARG A 694 -0.59 10.31 -7.45
CA ARG A 694 -0.65 9.06 -8.22
C ARG A 694 0.76 8.57 -8.53
N LYS A 695 0.92 7.26 -8.56
CA LYS A 695 2.10 6.61 -9.11
C LYS A 695 1.76 6.00 -10.46
N TYR A 696 2.81 5.79 -11.25
CA TYR A 696 2.75 5.21 -12.59
C TYR A 696 3.87 4.20 -12.79
N GLN A 697 3.59 3.16 -13.57
CA GLN A 697 4.51 2.07 -13.85
C GLN A 697 5.54 2.51 -14.90
N VAL A 698 6.82 2.50 -14.53
CA VAL A 698 7.94 2.67 -15.46
C VAL A 698 8.55 1.32 -15.73
N THR A 699 8.62 0.95 -17.02
CA THR A 699 9.19 -0.33 -17.48
C THR A 699 10.35 -0.08 -18.42
N TYR A 700 11.58 -0.28 -17.93
CA TYR A 700 12.78 -0.28 -18.76
C TYR A 700 12.92 -1.62 -19.47
N LYS A 701 13.08 -1.58 -20.80
CA LYS A 701 13.29 -2.74 -21.67
C LYS A 701 14.57 -2.63 -22.47
N ASN A 702 15.18 -3.77 -22.75
CA ASN A 702 16.22 -3.89 -23.77
C ASN A 702 15.57 -3.93 -25.18
N ALA A 703 16.36 -3.78 -26.24
CA ALA A 703 15.89 -3.69 -27.62
C ALA A 703 15.22 -4.98 -28.14
N ASP A 704 15.57 -6.13 -27.55
CA ASP A 704 14.92 -7.44 -27.76
C ASP A 704 13.53 -7.56 -27.11
N GLY A 705 13.14 -6.57 -26.27
CA GLY A 705 11.90 -6.57 -25.49
C GLY A 705 12.03 -7.09 -24.05
N THR A 706 13.20 -7.59 -23.64
CA THR A 706 13.48 -8.10 -22.28
C THR A 706 13.31 -6.99 -21.24
N ILE A 707 12.55 -7.24 -20.18
CA ILE A 707 12.35 -6.27 -19.09
C ILE A 707 13.58 -6.27 -18.19
N LEU A 708 14.20 -5.09 -18.04
CA LEU A 708 15.42 -4.87 -17.26
C LEU A 708 15.14 -4.33 -15.85
N LYS A 709 14.11 -3.48 -15.72
CA LYS A 709 13.70 -2.86 -14.46
C LYS A 709 12.25 -2.38 -14.58
N GLN A 710 11.38 -2.83 -13.69
CA GLN A 710 9.98 -2.40 -13.62
C GLN A 710 9.65 -1.98 -12.19
N TYR A 711 9.13 -0.76 -12.03
CA TYR A 711 8.80 -0.17 -10.72
C TYR A 711 7.84 1.01 -10.86
N GLU A 712 7.22 1.43 -9.76
CA GLU A 712 6.35 2.60 -9.72
C GLU A 712 7.12 3.88 -9.39
N VAL A 713 6.73 5.00 -9.99
CA VAL A 713 7.23 6.34 -9.61
C VAL A 713 6.06 7.34 -9.44
N PRO A 714 6.16 8.33 -8.53
CA PRO A 714 5.12 9.36 -8.40
C PRO A 714 5.01 10.26 -9.65
N TYR A 715 3.81 10.79 -9.91
CA TYR A 715 3.56 11.77 -10.97
C TYR A 715 4.56 12.94 -10.90
N GLY A 716 5.11 13.32 -12.06
CA GLY A 716 6.03 14.44 -12.20
C GLY A 716 7.49 14.11 -11.85
N THR A 717 7.81 12.87 -11.48
CA THR A 717 9.19 12.46 -11.20
C THR A 717 9.92 11.98 -12.46
N VAL A 718 11.23 12.22 -12.51
CA VAL A 718 12.13 11.66 -13.53
C VAL A 718 12.62 10.30 -13.03
N PRO A 719 12.50 9.22 -13.81
CA PRO A 719 12.82 7.88 -13.36
C PRO A 719 14.33 7.59 -13.46
N THR A 720 14.91 7.01 -12.40
CA THR A 720 16.30 6.57 -12.41
C THR A 720 16.48 5.29 -13.26
N PRO A 721 17.29 5.30 -14.33
CA PRO A 721 17.51 4.11 -15.15
C PRO A 721 18.20 2.96 -14.39
N PRO A 722 18.14 1.72 -14.91
CA PRO A 722 19.07 0.66 -14.52
C PRO A 722 20.48 0.96 -15.08
N THR A 723 21.46 0.13 -14.72
CA THR A 723 22.77 0.09 -15.39
C THR A 723 22.61 -0.14 -16.90
N ASN A 724 23.43 0.52 -17.71
CA ASN A 724 23.38 0.44 -19.17
C ASN A 724 23.40 -1.03 -19.66
N PRO A 725 22.34 -1.51 -20.34
CA PRO A 725 22.25 -2.90 -20.78
C PRO A 725 23.17 -3.23 -21.95
N THR A 726 23.66 -4.46 -22.00
CA THR A 726 24.27 -5.06 -23.18
C THR A 726 23.20 -5.66 -24.10
N LEU A 727 23.52 -5.79 -25.38
CA LEU A 727 22.77 -6.58 -26.35
C LEU A 727 23.77 -7.52 -27.04
N GLU A 728 23.41 -8.79 -27.17
CA GLU A 728 24.31 -9.80 -27.75
C GLU A 728 24.65 -9.49 -29.21
N ALA A 729 25.89 -9.79 -29.61
CA ALA A 729 26.35 -9.57 -30.97
C ALA A 729 25.79 -10.65 -31.91
N ASP A 730 25.16 -10.24 -33.01
CA ASP A 730 24.69 -11.15 -34.05
C ASP A 730 25.80 -11.47 -35.07
N ASP A 731 25.48 -12.10 -36.20
CA ASP A 731 26.47 -12.46 -37.22
C ASP A 731 27.04 -11.25 -37.99
N LYS A 732 26.52 -10.04 -37.76
CA LYS A 732 26.85 -8.82 -38.48
C LYS A 732 27.31 -7.67 -37.58
N TYR A 733 26.71 -7.44 -36.42
CA TYR A 733 26.97 -6.26 -35.58
C TYR A 733 27.38 -6.62 -34.14
N THR A 734 28.22 -5.77 -33.55
CA THR A 734 28.29 -5.61 -32.09
C THR A 734 27.57 -4.33 -31.68
N TYR A 735 26.85 -4.39 -30.56
CA TYR A 735 25.98 -3.31 -30.12
C TYR A 735 26.61 -2.53 -28.96
N THR A 736 26.73 -1.21 -29.13
CA THR A 736 27.16 -0.31 -28.04
C THR A 736 25.96 0.51 -27.57
N PHE A 737 25.65 0.48 -26.27
CA PHE A 737 24.54 1.24 -25.72
C PHE A 737 24.73 2.74 -25.96
N LEU A 738 23.72 3.39 -26.55
CA LEU A 738 23.71 4.81 -26.87
C LEU A 738 23.01 5.61 -25.78
N GLU A 739 21.72 5.35 -25.60
CA GLU A 739 20.83 6.10 -24.72
C GLU A 739 19.56 5.30 -24.39
N TRP A 740 18.75 5.83 -23.49
CA TRP A 740 17.38 5.39 -23.30
C TRP A 740 16.44 6.15 -24.25
N SER A 741 15.34 5.52 -24.68
CA SER A 741 14.41 6.10 -25.67
C SER A 741 13.77 7.43 -25.24
N ILE A 742 13.81 7.71 -23.94
CA ILE A 742 13.36 8.90 -23.23
C ILE A 742 14.45 9.22 -22.18
N VAL A 743 14.83 10.50 -22.08
CA VAL A 743 15.83 11.02 -21.12
C VAL A 743 15.25 12.26 -20.43
N ASP A 744 15.47 12.39 -19.12
CA ASP A 744 15.05 13.51 -18.24
C ASP A 744 13.56 13.92 -18.26
N GLN A 745 12.69 13.14 -18.91
CA GLN A 745 11.25 13.37 -18.94
C GLN A 745 10.59 13.00 -17.61
N GLN A 746 9.64 13.83 -17.19
CA GLN A 746 8.76 13.56 -16.05
C GLN A 746 7.66 12.56 -16.42
N ILE A 747 7.40 11.59 -15.55
CA ILE A 747 6.38 10.55 -15.76
C ILE A 747 5.00 11.04 -15.33
N THR A 748 4.04 10.94 -16.24
CA THR A 748 2.62 11.33 -16.03
C THR A 748 1.63 10.23 -16.40
N GLU A 749 2.11 9.14 -17.01
CA GLU A 749 1.37 7.94 -17.41
C GLU A 749 2.28 6.70 -17.39
N ASP A 750 1.72 5.49 -17.50
CA ASP A 750 2.50 4.25 -17.52
C ASP A 750 3.42 4.23 -18.75
N THR A 751 4.74 4.19 -18.51
CA THR A 751 5.75 4.50 -19.53
C THR A 751 6.68 3.32 -19.77
N ILE A 752 6.85 2.92 -21.03
CA ILE A 752 7.87 1.96 -21.46
C ILE A 752 9.07 2.74 -22.02
N ILE A 753 10.25 2.49 -21.47
CA ILE A 753 11.52 3.12 -21.88
C ILE A 753 12.43 2.02 -22.45
N VAL A 754 12.90 2.19 -23.69
CA VAL A 754 13.64 1.15 -24.42
C VAL A 754 15.10 1.57 -24.63
N ALA A 755 16.04 0.65 -24.47
CA ALA A 755 17.45 0.89 -24.79
C ALA A 755 17.67 1.10 -26.30
N ARG A 756 18.48 2.11 -26.66
CA ARG A 756 18.96 2.34 -28.03
C ARG A 756 20.44 1.99 -28.13
N TYR A 757 20.85 1.52 -29.31
CA TYR A 757 22.22 1.04 -29.58
C TYR A 757 22.80 1.67 -30.84
N ILE A 758 24.13 1.80 -30.86
CA ILE A 758 24.93 1.94 -32.08
C ILE A 758 25.25 0.52 -32.58
N GLU A 759 24.94 0.27 -33.85
CA GLU A 759 25.41 -0.89 -34.62
C GLU A 759 26.85 -0.67 -35.07
N ASN A 760 27.78 -1.53 -34.66
CA ASN A 760 29.17 -1.52 -35.11
C ASN A 760 29.41 -2.78 -35.95
N ALA A 761 29.82 -2.64 -37.22
CA ALA A 761 30.05 -3.79 -38.07
C ALA A 761 31.18 -4.68 -37.51
N ARG A 762 30.92 -5.99 -37.41
CA ARG A 762 31.92 -6.97 -36.95
C ARG A 762 33.04 -7.11 -37.98
N LEU A 763 34.28 -7.21 -37.51
CA LEU A 763 35.43 -7.52 -38.36
C LEU A 763 35.60 -9.06 -38.46
N TYR A 764 35.76 -9.57 -39.66
CA TYR A 764 36.00 -10.99 -39.96
C TYR A 764 37.25 -11.19 -40.81
N THR A 765 37.87 -12.35 -40.65
CA THR A 765 39.10 -12.75 -41.35
C THR A 765 38.76 -13.60 -42.57
N LEU A 766 39.18 -13.16 -43.76
CA LEU A 766 39.35 -14.06 -44.91
C LEU A 766 40.80 -14.54 -44.93
N SER A 767 40.98 -15.82 -44.60
CA SER A 767 42.25 -16.53 -44.66
C SER A 767 42.42 -17.16 -46.04
N VAL A 768 43.54 -16.90 -46.71
CA VAL A 768 43.79 -17.30 -48.11
C VAL A 768 44.98 -18.25 -48.14
N ASN A 769 44.72 -19.49 -48.57
CA ASN A 769 45.69 -20.57 -48.66
C ASN A 769 45.94 -20.93 -50.14
N LEU A 770 47.21 -20.99 -50.54
CA LEU A 770 47.61 -21.22 -51.93
C LEU A 770 47.90 -22.71 -52.24
N GLY A 771 47.74 -23.62 -51.28
CA GLY A 771 47.94 -25.07 -51.46
C GLY A 771 49.39 -25.53 -51.66
N ASN A 772 50.30 -24.60 -51.94
CA ASN A 772 51.71 -24.82 -52.30
C ASN A 772 52.69 -24.83 -51.10
N GLY A 773 52.18 -24.79 -49.87
CA GLY A 773 53.00 -24.74 -48.64
C GLY A 773 53.42 -23.33 -48.19
N SER A 774 52.95 -22.26 -48.86
CA SER A 774 53.15 -20.87 -48.41
C SER A 774 52.34 -20.53 -47.16
N GLU A 775 52.72 -19.46 -46.46
CA GLU A 775 51.96 -18.97 -45.30
C GLU A 775 50.55 -18.48 -45.69
N ILE A 776 49.56 -18.82 -44.86
CA ILE A 776 48.15 -18.43 -45.06
C ILE A 776 48.02 -16.92 -44.83
N LYS A 777 47.74 -16.17 -45.91
CA LYS A 777 47.56 -14.71 -45.86
C LYS A 777 46.21 -14.37 -45.24
N LYS A 778 46.14 -13.33 -44.42
CA LYS A 778 44.92 -12.91 -43.72
C LYS A 778 44.51 -11.50 -44.10
N HIS A 779 43.31 -11.39 -44.66
CA HIS A 779 42.65 -10.12 -44.95
C HIS A 779 41.51 -9.92 -43.96
N TYR A 780 41.23 -8.67 -43.59
CA TYR A 780 40.17 -8.33 -42.64
C TYR A 780 39.13 -7.44 -43.33
N TYR A 781 37.87 -7.84 -43.22
CA TYR A 781 36.73 -7.13 -43.80
C TYR A 781 35.66 -6.94 -42.74
N TYR A 782 34.89 -5.86 -42.83
CA TYR A 782 33.69 -5.72 -42.03
C TYR A 782 32.58 -6.64 -42.59
N SER A 783 31.68 -7.07 -41.72
CA SER A 783 30.48 -7.87 -42.05
C SER A 783 29.49 -7.16 -43.00
N THR A 784 29.68 -5.87 -43.22
CA THR A 784 28.98 -5.02 -44.19
C THR A 784 29.65 -4.96 -45.55
N ASP A 785 30.88 -5.44 -45.67
CA ASP A 785 31.69 -5.36 -46.88
C ASP A 785 31.35 -6.53 -47.81
N VAL A 786 31.34 -6.23 -49.11
CA VAL A 786 31.12 -7.20 -50.19
C VAL A 786 32.47 -7.42 -50.88
N ILE A 787 33.00 -8.64 -50.78
CA ILE A 787 34.28 -9.02 -51.39
C ILE A 787 33.99 -9.47 -52.81
N GLU A 788 34.21 -8.60 -53.80
CA GLU A 788 33.86 -8.86 -55.21
C GLU A 788 34.74 -9.93 -55.86
N TYR A 789 36.02 -10.05 -55.46
CA TYR A 789 36.95 -11.10 -55.89
C TYR A 789 38.19 -11.16 -54.97
N VAL A 790 38.99 -12.22 -55.11
CA VAL A 790 40.35 -12.32 -54.54
C VAL A 790 41.31 -12.79 -55.64
N GLU A 791 42.42 -12.06 -55.81
CA GLU A 791 43.45 -12.40 -56.80
C GLU A 791 44.25 -13.63 -56.35
N ALA A 792 44.37 -14.61 -57.24
CA ALA A 792 45.27 -15.75 -57.05
C ALA A 792 46.70 -15.38 -57.45
N GLU A 793 47.69 -15.94 -56.76
CA GLU A 793 49.09 -15.71 -57.12
C GLU A 793 49.51 -16.57 -58.31
N TYR A 794 50.37 -16.03 -59.18
CA TYR A 794 50.93 -16.79 -60.29
C TYR A 794 51.84 -17.92 -59.77
N VAL A 795 51.64 -19.14 -60.29
CA VAL A 795 52.45 -20.32 -59.98
C VAL A 795 53.05 -20.84 -61.28
N GLU A 796 54.38 -20.86 -61.37
CA GLU A 796 55.09 -21.21 -62.61
C GLU A 796 54.80 -22.66 -63.04
N GLY A 797 54.35 -22.84 -64.30
CA GLY A 797 53.93 -24.13 -64.85
C GLY A 797 52.48 -24.54 -64.56
N PHE A 798 51.69 -23.66 -63.91
CA PHE A 798 50.31 -23.93 -63.54
C PHE A 798 49.35 -22.77 -63.86
N GLU A 799 48.10 -23.09 -64.19
CA GLU A 799 47.00 -22.14 -64.34
C GLU A 799 46.07 -22.19 -63.13
N PHE A 800 45.57 -21.04 -62.68
CA PHE A 800 44.60 -20.96 -61.58
C PHE A 800 43.19 -21.32 -62.05
N VAL A 801 42.53 -22.23 -61.35
CA VAL A 801 41.20 -22.77 -61.72
C VAL A 801 40.09 -22.02 -61.00
N SER A 802 40.06 -22.08 -59.66
CA SER A 802 39.03 -21.45 -58.82
C SER A 802 39.41 -21.52 -57.34
N TRP A 803 38.67 -20.79 -56.50
CA TRP A 803 38.76 -20.81 -55.04
C TRP A 803 37.78 -21.82 -54.44
N TYR A 804 38.15 -22.47 -53.34
CA TYR A 804 37.32 -23.47 -52.63
C TYR A 804 37.32 -23.21 -51.12
N TYR A 805 36.28 -23.63 -50.40
CA TYR A 805 36.19 -23.53 -48.93
C TYR A 805 36.92 -24.66 -48.19
N ASP A 806 37.41 -25.67 -48.92
CA ASP A 806 38.12 -26.84 -48.40
C ASP A 806 39.33 -27.20 -49.28
N ASP A 807 40.24 -27.99 -48.72
CA ASP A 807 41.50 -28.43 -49.34
C ASP A 807 41.37 -29.69 -50.22
N ASN A 808 40.20 -30.32 -50.27
CA ASN A 808 39.89 -31.42 -51.20
C ASN A 808 39.27 -30.90 -52.51
N PHE A 809 38.94 -29.61 -52.55
CA PHE A 809 38.30 -28.89 -53.64
C PHE A 809 36.90 -29.43 -53.98
N GLU A 810 36.10 -29.74 -52.96
CA GLU A 810 34.71 -30.19 -53.10
C GLU A 810 33.69 -29.04 -53.10
N ASN A 811 33.92 -27.98 -52.32
CA ASN A 811 33.00 -26.86 -52.13
C ASN A 811 33.57 -25.57 -52.72
N GLU A 812 33.17 -25.20 -53.93
CA GLU A 812 33.64 -24.00 -54.62
C GLU A 812 33.22 -22.69 -53.90
N CYS A 813 34.15 -21.73 -53.83
CA CYS A 813 33.96 -20.40 -53.29
C CYS A 813 33.65 -19.41 -54.41
N ILE A 814 32.36 -19.18 -54.64
CA ILE A 814 31.85 -18.24 -55.64
C ILE A 814 31.76 -16.83 -55.02
N PHE A 815 32.23 -15.84 -55.76
CA PHE A 815 32.17 -14.42 -55.40
C PHE A 815 30.97 -13.73 -56.09
N PRO A 816 30.43 -12.61 -55.53
CA PRO A 816 30.89 -11.90 -54.35
C PRO A 816 30.65 -12.64 -53.03
N LEU A 817 31.57 -12.47 -52.08
CA LEU A 817 31.52 -13.06 -50.74
C LEU A 817 31.22 -12.01 -49.68
N GLU A 818 30.22 -12.24 -48.84
CA GLU A 818 29.98 -11.49 -47.60
C GLU A 818 30.41 -12.34 -46.38
N LEU A 819 31.22 -11.78 -45.48
CA LEU A 819 31.64 -12.51 -44.28
C LEU A 819 30.63 -12.37 -43.13
N ARG A 820 30.31 -13.51 -42.51
CA ARG A 820 29.51 -13.65 -41.27
C ARG A 820 30.22 -14.46 -40.17
N LYS A 821 31.47 -14.84 -40.44
CA LYS A 821 32.41 -15.59 -39.60
C LYS A 821 33.80 -15.47 -40.22
N ASP A 822 34.84 -15.90 -39.51
CA ASP A 822 36.13 -16.18 -40.15
C ASP A 822 35.97 -17.32 -41.19
N VAL A 823 36.61 -17.14 -42.34
CA VAL A 823 36.55 -18.06 -43.49
C VAL A 823 37.98 -18.36 -43.96
N THR A 824 38.22 -19.59 -44.39
CA THR A 824 39.43 -19.95 -45.15
C THR A 824 39.03 -20.33 -46.57
N ILE A 825 39.79 -19.86 -47.55
CA ILE A 825 39.68 -20.28 -48.95
C ILE A 825 41.00 -20.84 -49.48
N TYR A 826 40.91 -21.78 -50.41
CA TYR A 826 42.00 -22.59 -50.94
C TYR A 826 42.05 -22.44 -52.46
N ALA A 827 43.23 -22.11 -53.01
CA ALA A 827 43.42 -21.99 -54.46
C ALA A 827 43.62 -23.36 -55.11
N LYS A 828 42.90 -23.62 -56.20
CA LYS A 828 43.10 -24.80 -57.05
C LYS A 828 43.86 -24.43 -58.31
N TYR A 829 44.83 -25.25 -58.70
CA TYR A 829 45.67 -25.04 -59.88
C TYR A 829 45.69 -26.28 -60.79
N ALA A 830 45.74 -26.07 -62.10
CA ALA A 830 45.91 -27.09 -63.15
C ALA A 830 47.29 -26.96 -63.81
N LYS A 831 47.80 -28.03 -64.43
CA LYS A 831 49.19 -28.10 -64.95
C LYS A 831 49.24 -28.03 -66.48
N LEU A 832 50.27 -27.35 -67.01
CA LEU A 832 50.51 -27.18 -68.45
C LEU A 832 51.61 -28.12 -68.99
N ILE A 833 51.59 -28.42 -70.29
CA ILE A 833 52.52 -29.30 -71.03
C ILE A 833 52.87 -28.77 -72.44
N GLU A 834 53.90 -29.34 -73.08
CA GLU A 834 54.45 -28.90 -74.37
C GLU A 834 54.40 -30.01 -75.47
N VAL A 835 54.13 -29.67 -76.73
CA VAL A 835 54.20 -30.63 -77.86
C VAL A 835 54.89 -30.03 -79.09
N LYS A 836 55.85 -30.76 -79.66
CA LYS A 836 56.63 -30.35 -80.84
C LYS A 836 56.43 -31.31 -82.03
N ILE A 837 56.62 -30.83 -83.25
CA ILE A 837 56.50 -31.60 -84.50
C ILE A 837 57.80 -31.45 -85.28
N ALA A 838 58.37 -32.57 -85.75
CA ALA A 838 59.65 -32.65 -86.45
C ALA A 838 59.52 -33.14 -87.91
N ASP A 839 60.52 -32.81 -88.74
CA ASP A 839 60.71 -33.37 -90.07
C ASP A 839 61.55 -34.67 -90.05
N GLU A 840 61.83 -35.23 -91.24
CA GLU A 840 62.65 -36.43 -91.43
C GLU A 840 64.17 -36.21 -91.23
N ASN A 841 64.58 -35.07 -90.68
CA ASN A 841 65.96 -34.72 -90.34
C ASN A 841 66.05 -34.14 -88.91
N ASP A 842 65.09 -34.45 -88.04
CA ASP A 842 64.92 -33.95 -86.67
C ASP A 842 64.78 -32.42 -86.52
N ASN A 843 64.49 -31.66 -87.60
CA ASN A 843 64.21 -30.23 -87.48
C ASN A 843 62.78 -30.02 -86.94
N ILE A 844 62.63 -29.25 -85.87
CA ILE A 844 61.31 -28.85 -85.38
C ILE A 844 60.64 -27.91 -86.40
N ILE A 845 59.57 -28.40 -87.03
CA ILE A 845 58.75 -27.67 -88.00
C ILE A 845 57.54 -26.98 -87.36
N LYS A 846 57.13 -27.41 -86.16
CA LYS A 846 56.11 -26.72 -85.36
C LYS A 846 56.26 -27.01 -83.86
N GLU A 847 55.81 -26.08 -83.04
CA GLU A 847 55.87 -26.14 -81.58
C GLU A 847 54.58 -25.55 -80.99
N TYR A 848 54.13 -26.13 -79.88
CA TYR A 848 52.95 -25.74 -79.11
C TYR A 848 53.31 -25.81 -77.62
N THR A 849 53.37 -24.64 -76.96
CA THR A 849 53.53 -24.51 -75.51
C THR A 849 52.16 -24.35 -74.83
N ASP A 850 52.14 -24.36 -73.50
CA ASP A 850 51.02 -23.92 -72.67
C ASP A 850 49.70 -24.69 -72.93
N LEU A 851 49.81 -25.98 -73.24
CA LEU A 851 48.66 -26.86 -73.44
C LEU A 851 48.17 -27.44 -72.10
N GLU A 852 46.86 -27.49 -71.89
CA GLU A 852 46.25 -28.21 -70.77
C GLU A 852 46.56 -29.71 -70.82
N GLU A 853 46.97 -30.28 -69.69
CA GLU A 853 47.14 -31.73 -69.55
C GLU A 853 45.78 -32.44 -69.80
N ASN A 854 45.73 -33.31 -70.83
CA ASN A 854 44.59 -34.02 -71.44
C ASN A 854 43.79 -33.27 -72.55
N ASN A 855 44.20 -32.08 -73.02
CA ASN A 855 43.42 -31.26 -73.97
C ASN A 855 44.22 -30.83 -75.23
N LEU A 856 44.62 -31.80 -76.08
CA LEU A 856 45.50 -31.54 -77.24
C LEU A 856 44.75 -31.03 -78.49
N PRO A 857 45.29 -30.04 -79.24
CA PRO A 857 44.70 -29.51 -80.47
C PRO A 857 44.96 -30.38 -81.71
N SER A 858 44.24 -30.16 -82.81
CA SER A 858 44.52 -30.85 -84.09
C SER A 858 45.69 -30.24 -84.87
N PHE A 859 46.45 -31.11 -85.54
CA PHE A 859 47.70 -30.78 -86.25
C PHE A 859 47.57 -30.73 -87.78
N ASP A 860 46.34 -30.70 -88.33
CA ASP A 860 46.02 -30.85 -89.77
C ASP A 860 46.62 -29.80 -90.74
N TYR A 861 47.34 -28.81 -90.24
CA TYR A 861 47.82 -27.64 -91.00
C TYR A 861 49.20 -27.82 -91.68
N ILE A 862 49.72 -29.04 -91.79
CA ILE A 862 51.04 -29.33 -92.39
C ILE A 862 50.91 -29.72 -93.87
N THR A 863 51.73 -29.09 -94.72
CA THR A 863 51.70 -29.24 -96.18
C THR A 863 52.31 -30.56 -96.66
N PRO A 864 51.61 -31.39 -97.46
CA PRO A 864 52.17 -32.62 -98.03
C PRO A 864 53.28 -32.38 -99.08
N LYS A 865 54.14 -33.40 -99.27
CA LYS A 865 55.17 -33.43 -100.32
C LYS A 865 54.55 -33.48 -101.73
N GLU A 866 55.21 -32.85 -102.71
CA GLU A 866 54.69 -32.77 -104.09
C GLU A 866 54.52 -34.16 -104.72
N GLY A 867 53.31 -34.43 -105.24
CA GLY A 867 52.94 -35.75 -105.75
C GLY A 867 52.56 -36.78 -104.67
N TYR A 868 52.47 -36.37 -103.39
CA TYR A 868 52.09 -37.21 -102.26
C TYR A 868 50.98 -36.57 -101.37
N ARG A 869 50.32 -37.39 -100.54
CA ARG A 869 49.40 -36.95 -99.47
C ARG A 869 49.82 -37.45 -98.09
N ILE A 870 49.54 -36.69 -97.01
CA ILE A 870 49.78 -37.11 -95.62
C ILE A 870 48.66 -38.04 -95.13
N ILE A 871 49.00 -39.06 -94.31
CA ILE A 871 48.03 -40.05 -93.78
C ILE A 871 48.10 -40.30 -92.25
N GLY A 872 48.95 -39.61 -91.48
CA GLY A 872 48.96 -39.69 -90.01
C GLY A 872 50.32 -39.39 -89.36
N TRP A 873 50.38 -39.62 -88.04
CA TRP A 873 51.51 -39.24 -87.16
C TRP A 873 52.22 -40.46 -86.54
N SER A 874 53.44 -40.24 -86.06
CA SER A 874 54.28 -41.19 -85.29
C SER A 874 55.11 -40.44 -84.24
N ILE A 875 55.62 -41.14 -83.21
CA ILE A 875 56.61 -40.61 -82.25
C ILE A 875 58.07 -40.92 -82.63
N LYS A 876 58.30 -41.61 -83.75
CA LYS A 876 59.63 -41.91 -84.32
C LYS A 876 59.58 -41.99 -85.86
N GLU A 877 60.69 -41.67 -86.51
CA GLU A 877 60.86 -41.80 -87.96
C GLU A 877 60.49 -43.22 -88.45
N ASN A 878 59.62 -43.31 -89.47
CA ASN A 878 59.18 -44.54 -90.13
C ASN A 878 58.53 -45.65 -89.25
N ASP A 879 58.10 -45.35 -88.03
CA ASP A 879 57.31 -46.28 -87.19
C ASP A 879 55.81 -46.25 -87.54
N LYS A 880 55.00 -47.09 -86.88
CA LYS A 880 53.56 -47.24 -87.12
C LYS A 880 52.76 -45.97 -86.80
N PHE A 881 51.73 -45.75 -87.62
CA PHE A 881 50.65 -44.80 -87.40
C PHE A 881 50.11 -44.80 -85.95
N ILE A 882 50.03 -43.61 -85.35
CA ILE A 882 49.39 -43.34 -84.06
C ILE A 882 48.28 -42.29 -84.29
N PRO A 883 47.02 -42.55 -83.88
CA PRO A 883 45.96 -41.54 -83.89
C PRO A 883 46.15 -40.52 -82.77
N ILE A 884 45.71 -39.27 -83.00
CA ILE A 884 45.99 -38.11 -82.13
C ILE A 884 45.56 -38.30 -80.66
N GLU A 885 44.45 -39.01 -80.43
CA GLU A 885 43.90 -39.39 -79.11
C GLU A 885 44.81 -40.30 -78.27
N LYS A 886 45.94 -40.76 -78.83
CA LYS A 886 46.88 -41.70 -78.18
C LYS A 886 48.32 -41.20 -78.18
N LEU A 887 48.52 -39.90 -78.36
CA LEU A 887 49.81 -39.25 -78.14
C LEU A 887 50.15 -39.19 -76.64
N PRO A 888 51.43 -39.04 -76.27
CA PRO A 888 51.82 -38.87 -74.88
C PRO A 888 51.21 -37.59 -74.29
N ASN A 889 50.65 -37.69 -73.08
CA ASN A 889 50.05 -36.56 -72.38
C ASN A 889 51.09 -35.82 -71.51
N ASN A 890 52.23 -35.52 -72.12
CA ASN A 890 53.41 -34.90 -71.51
C ASN A 890 54.36 -34.46 -72.63
N ASP A 891 55.42 -33.75 -72.26
CA ASP A 891 56.36 -33.11 -73.19
C ASP A 891 56.93 -34.09 -74.24
N CYS A 892 56.58 -33.91 -75.51
CA CYS A 892 56.86 -34.89 -76.57
C CYS A 892 57.04 -34.31 -78.00
N VAL A 893 57.50 -35.16 -78.92
CA VAL A 893 57.83 -34.82 -80.32
C VAL A 893 57.21 -35.83 -81.31
N ILE A 894 56.63 -35.38 -82.43
CA ILE A 894 55.91 -36.21 -83.43
C ILE A 894 56.28 -35.94 -84.91
N TYR A 895 56.02 -36.89 -85.81
CA TYR A 895 56.47 -36.94 -87.23
C TYR A 895 55.35 -37.42 -88.20
N PRO A 896 55.28 -36.98 -89.50
CA PRO A 896 54.22 -37.33 -90.48
C PRO A 896 54.55 -38.44 -91.54
N ILE A 897 53.53 -39.02 -92.21
CA ILE A 897 53.60 -40.22 -93.11
C ILE A 897 52.88 -40.00 -94.50
N TYR A 898 53.33 -40.60 -95.65
CA TYR A 898 52.95 -40.19 -97.05
C TYR A 898 52.59 -41.29 -98.14
N GLU A 899 51.87 -40.97 -99.26
CA GLU A 899 51.42 -41.87 -100.40
C GLU A 899 51.23 -41.20 -101.83
N LYS A 900 51.27 -41.89 -103.02
CA LYS A 900 51.43 -41.39 -104.46
C LYS A 900 50.35 -41.81 -105.56
N ILE A 901 50.32 -41.19 -106.79
CA ILE A 901 49.18 -41.18 -107.81
C ILE A 901 49.57 -41.40 -109.34
N SER A 902 48.64 -41.73 -110.29
CA SER A 902 48.89 -41.88 -111.78
C SER A 902 47.71 -41.75 -112.82
N SER A 903 47.94 -41.01 -113.94
CA SER A 903 47.34 -41.06 -115.34
C SER A 903 45.90 -40.57 -115.68
N THR A 904 45.74 -39.81 -116.80
CA THR A 904 44.59 -38.91 -117.07
C THR A 904 43.89 -38.99 -118.47
N ILE A 905 42.65 -38.44 -118.53
CA ILE A 905 41.68 -38.31 -119.66
C ILE A 905 41.00 -36.92 -119.68
N ASN A 906 40.28 -36.53 -120.74
CA ASN A 906 39.47 -35.30 -120.77
C ASN A 906 37.95 -35.54 -120.65
N VAL A 907 37.28 -34.63 -119.93
CA VAL A 907 35.85 -34.67 -119.65
C VAL A 907 35.22 -33.34 -120.02
N LYS A 908 34.14 -33.38 -120.82
CA LYS A 908 33.28 -32.21 -121.10
C LYS A 908 31.93 -32.39 -120.42
N ILE A 909 31.34 -31.29 -119.98
CA ILE A 909 30.02 -31.24 -119.34
C ILE A 909 29.11 -30.29 -120.13
N TYR A 910 27.92 -30.76 -120.49
CA TYR A 910 26.91 -30.03 -121.25
C TYR A 910 25.64 -29.80 -120.43
N ASP A 911 24.86 -28.76 -120.75
CA ASP A 911 23.55 -28.51 -120.12
C ASP A 911 22.39 -29.24 -120.83
N GLU A 912 21.19 -29.13 -120.25
CA GLU A 912 20.00 -29.84 -120.74
C GLU A 912 19.45 -29.38 -122.10
N VAL A 913 20.04 -28.32 -122.68
CA VAL A 913 19.74 -27.83 -124.05
C VAL A 913 20.96 -27.92 -124.97
N GLY A 914 22.05 -28.56 -124.53
CA GLY A 914 23.18 -28.94 -125.38
C GLY A 914 24.33 -27.93 -125.44
N ASN A 915 24.38 -26.93 -124.57
CA ASN A 915 25.53 -26.01 -124.49
C ASN A 915 26.65 -26.61 -123.66
N LEU A 916 27.91 -26.42 -124.07
CA LEU A 916 29.08 -26.77 -123.24
C LEU A 916 29.15 -25.85 -122.01
N VAL A 917 29.15 -26.43 -120.81
CA VAL A 917 29.20 -25.72 -119.52
C VAL A 917 30.61 -25.73 -118.94
N HIS A 918 31.32 -26.86 -119.06
CA HIS A 918 32.66 -27.02 -118.51
C HIS A 918 33.48 -28.06 -119.28
N SER A 919 34.80 -27.99 -119.16
CA SER A 919 35.75 -28.94 -119.76
C SER A 919 36.99 -29.00 -118.88
N TYR A 920 37.42 -30.20 -118.48
CA TYR A 920 38.56 -30.41 -117.60
C TYR A 920 39.23 -31.77 -117.85
N THR A 921 40.39 -31.99 -117.22
CA THR A 921 41.17 -33.24 -117.32
C THR A 921 41.14 -33.94 -115.96
N ALA A 922 40.90 -35.25 -115.94
CA ALA A 922 40.69 -36.09 -114.75
C ALA A 922 41.43 -37.44 -114.90
N ASN A 923 41.47 -38.31 -113.88
CA ASN A 923 41.99 -39.68 -114.03
C ASN A 923 40.90 -40.63 -114.55
N ALA A 924 41.31 -41.69 -115.25
CA ALA A 924 40.36 -42.73 -115.69
C ALA A 924 39.77 -43.47 -114.47
N ASN A 925 38.45 -43.66 -114.45
CA ASN A 925 37.67 -44.16 -113.30
C ASN A 925 37.56 -43.20 -112.10
N ASP A 926 37.99 -41.93 -112.20
CA ASP A 926 37.71 -40.95 -111.14
C ASP A 926 36.20 -40.82 -110.88
N PRO A 927 35.79 -40.43 -109.65
CA PRO A 927 34.40 -40.10 -109.35
C PRO A 927 33.83 -39.06 -110.32
N LEU A 928 32.56 -39.21 -110.68
CA LEU A 928 31.88 -38.24 -111.52
C LEU A 928 31.84 -36.85 -110.84
N PRO A 929 31.90 -35.75 -111.62
CA PRO A 929 31.87 -34.40 -111.07
C PRO A 929 30.60 -34.13 -110.27
N SER A 930 30.68 -33.21 -109.30
CA SER A 930 29.53 -32.87 -108.45
C SER A 930 28.39 -32.25 -109.25
N ASN A 931 27.21 -32.21 -108.64
CA ASN A 931 25.99 -31.70 -109.27
C ASN A 931 25.97 -30.18 -109.49
N THR A 932 27.00 -29.43 -109.10
CA THR A 932 27.05 -27.95 -109.25
C THR A 932 27.04 -27.49 -110.71
N PHE A 933 27.46 -28.34 -111.64
CA PHE A 933 27.38 -28.07 -113.08
C PHE A 933 25.98 -28.35 -113.68
N ALA A 934 25.07 -28.97 -112.93
CA ALA A 934 23.68 -29.19 -113.31
C ALA A 934 22.77 -28.10 -112.72
N LYS A 935 22.00 -27.41 -113.58
CA LYS A 935 21.10 -26.33 -113.16
C LYS A 935 19.82 -26.89 -112.51
N ASP A 936 19.26 -26.17 -111.54
CA ASP A 936 18.02 -26.57 -110.86
C ASP A 936 16.82 -26.64 -111.82
N LYS A 937 16.25 -27.84 -111.98
CA LYS A 937 15.10 -28.10 -112.84
C LYS A 937 13.82 -28.18 -112.03
N LYS A 938 13.05 -27.08 -111.99
CA LYS A 938 11.84 -26.92 -111.15
C LYS A 938 10.87 -28.11 -111.26
N GLY A 939 10.66 -28.84 -110.16
CA GLY A 939 9.81 -30.04 -110.08
C GLY A 939 10.53 -31.38 -110.31
N TYR A 940 11.85 -31.34 -110.49
CA TYR A 940 12.73 -32.50 -110.59
C TYR A 940 13.94 -32.30 -109.66
N VAL A 941 14.65 -33.39 -109.37
CA VAL A 941 15.99 -33.36 -108.77
C VAL A 941 17.00 -33.96 -109.74
N PHE A 942 18.25 -33.54 -109.63
CA PHE A 942 19.37 -34.20 -110.32
C PHE A 942 19.49 -35.65 -109.83
N ASP A 943 19.56 -36.60 -110.77
CA ASP A 943 19.59 -38.04 -110.50
C ASP A 943 20.97 -38.66 -110.87
N GLY A 944 21.77 -37.98 -111.70
CA GLY A 944 23.15 -38.35 -112.03
C GLY A 944 23.59 -37.84 -113.41
N TRP A 945 24.81 -38.19 -113.83
CA TRP A 945 25.32 -37.90 -115.18
C TRP A 945 25.12 -39.09 -116.14
N GLY A 946 25.05 -38.80 -117.44
CA GLY A 946 25.01 -39.79 -118.49
C GLY A 946 25.70 -39.34 -119.78
N ILE A 947 25.95 -40.30 -120.67
CA ILE A 947 26.63 -40.12 -121.96
C ILE A 947 25.68 -40.47 -123.12
N VAL A 948 25.89 -39.88 -124.30
CA VAL A 948 25.09 -40.22 -125.49
C VAL A 948 25.53 -41.55 -126.08
N LYS A 949 24.59 -42.49 -126.25
CA LYS A 949 24.84 -43.80 -126.89
C LYS A 949 23.64 -44.18 -127.76
N GLY A 950 23.86 -44.36 -129.06
CA GLY A 950 22.80 -44.73 -130.01
C GLY A 950 21.69 -43.69 -130.19
N GLY A 951 21.95 -42.41 -129.92
CA GLY A 951 20.95 -41.33 -130.00
C GLY A 951 20.07 -41.16 -128.76
N SER A 952 20.43 -41.80 -127.63
CA SER A 952 19.80 -41.61 -126.32
C SER A 952 20.85 -41.40 -125.24
N ILE A 953 20.51 -40.70 -124.15
CA ILE A 953 21.42 -40.48 -123.01
C ILE A 953 21.30 -41.68 -122.04
N VAL A 954 22.44 -42.26 -121.66
CA VAL A 954 22.54 -43.42 -120.76
C VAL A 954 23.35 -43.05 -119.51
N LYS A 955 22.80 -43.32 -118.33
CA LYS A 955 23.38 -43.00 -117.02
C LYS A 955 24.67 -43.80 -116.75
N ILE A 956 25.66 -43.17 -116.12
CA ILE A 956 26.91 -43.80 -115.66
C ILE A 956 27.22 -43.46 -114.19
N THR A 957 28.24 -44.10 -113.61
CA THR A 957 28.58 -44.00 -112.16
C THR A 957 30.01 -43.55 -111.86
N THR A 958 30.95 -43.74 -112.79
CA THR A 958 32.35 -43.30 -112.75
C THR A 958 32.72 -42.76 -114.12
N LEU A 959 33.81 -42.00 -114.24
CA LEU A 959 34.32 -41.60 -115.54
C LEU A 959 34.84 -42.83 -116.32
N PRO A 960 34.57 -42.93 -117.65
CA PRO A 960 35.08 -44.02 -118.48
C PRO A 960 36.60 -43.93 -118.68
N ASP A 961 37.17 -44.91 -119.39
CA ASP A 961 38.58 -45.03 -119.76
C ASP A 961 38.98 -44.17 -120.98
N THR A 962 38.07 -43.33 -121.48
CA THR A 962 38.17 -42.60 -122.74
C THR A 962 37.51 -41.22 -122.64
N ASP A 963 37.97 -40.25 -123.45
CA ASP A 963 37.42 -38.89 -123.45
C ASP A 963 35.90 -38.86 -123.66
N CYS A 964 35.17 -38.13 -122.83
CA CYS A 964 33.71 -38.25 -122.73
C CYS A 964 32.94 -36.93 -122.56
N GLU A 965 31.66 -36.96 -122.94
CA GLU A 965 30.73 -35.82 -122.87
C GLU A 965 29.55 -36.16 -121.94
N LEU A 966 29.46 -35.48 -120.79
CA LEU A 966 28.50 -35.70 -119.73
C LEU A 966 27.28 -34.77 -119.85
N TYR A 967 26.09 -35.35 -119.69
CA TYR A 967 24.80 -34.66 -119.71
C TYR A 967 24.02 -34.97 -118.41
N PRO A 968 23.29 -33.98 -117.84
CA PRO A 968 22.61 -34.17 -116.56
C PRO A 968 21.26 -34.91 -116.74
N ILE A 969 21.04 -35.92 -115.91
CA ILE A 969 19.80 -36.70 -115.84
C ILE A 969 19.00 -36.24 -114.62
N TYR A 970 17.69 -36.06 -114.79
CA TYR A 970 16.79 -35.56 -113.76
C TYR A 970 15.60 -36.49 -113.50
N LYS A 971 15.19 -36.59 -112.25
CA LYS A 971 14.07 -37.43 -111.78
C LYS A 971 13.01 -36.58 -111.10
N LYS A 972 11.73 -36.80 -111.42
CA LYS A 972 10.61 -36.01 -110.89
C LYS A 972 10.39 -36.29 -109.40
N THR A 973 10.25 -35.26 -108.58
CA THR A 973 10.10 -35.40 -107.12
C THR A 973 8.66 -35.67 -106.68
N SER A 974 8.52 -36.47 -105.61
CA SER A 974 7.24 -36.83 -104.97
C SER A 974 7.30 -36.56 -103.46
N ASN A 975 6.26 -35.96 -102.90
CA ASN A 975 6.22 -35.46 -101.51
C ASN A 975 6.32 -36.58 -100.45
N CYS A 976 7.29 -36.51 -99.51
CA CYS A 976 7.00 -36.72 -98.07
C CYS A 976 8.16 -36.37 -97.09
N ARG A 977 7.85 -35.47 -96.13
CA ARG A 977 8.20 -35.42 -94.67
C ARG A 977 9.62 -35.68 -94.10
N LYS A 978 9.85 -34.97 -92.97
CA LYS A 978 10.95 -35.03 -91.96
C LYS A 978 12.27 -34.33 -92.37
N SER A 979 12.99 -33.63 -91.48
CA SER A 979 12.68 -33.17 -90.10
C SER A 979 13.74 -32.19 -89.57
N CYS A 980 13.33 -31.15 -88.81
CA CYS A 980 14.03 -30.56 -87.62
C CYS A 980 13.38 -29.22 -87.19
N GLY A 981 13.60 -28.79 -85.93
CA GLY A 981 13.54 -27.36 -85.52
C GLY A 981 12.43 -26.88 -84.56
N THR A 982 12.82 -26.63 -83.30
CA THR A 982 12.58 -25.35 -82.57
C THR A 982 11.22 -25.03 -81.89
N ILE A 983 11.21 -25.14 -80.54
CA ILE A 983 10.59 -24.27 -79.48
C ILE A 983 9.09 -23.87 -79.56
N LEU A 984 8.30 -24.21 -78.50
CA LEU A 984 7.19 -23.37 -77.97
C LEU A 984 6.61 -23.79 -76.58
N LEU A 985 7.11 -23.15 -75.51
CA LEU A 985 6.45 -22.38 -74.42
C LEU A 985 4.99 -22.65 -73.88
N ILE A 986 4.77 -22.29 -72.58
CA ILE A 986 3.53 -22.04 -71.75
C ILE A 986 2.53 -23.19 -71.42
N PRO A 987 1.59 -23.09 -70.41
CA PRO A 987 1.47 -22.20 -69.20
C PRO A 987 0.95 -22.86 -67.86
N LEU A 988 0.92 -22.08 -66.74
CA LEU A 988 -0.07 -22.07 -65.58
C LEU A 988 -0.38 -23.37 -64.78
N THR A 989 -0.46 -23.49 -63.43
CA THR A 989 -0.80 -22.62 -62.25
C THR A 989 -0.09 -23.18 -60.95
N LEU A 990 -0.42 -23.03 -59.64
CA LEU A 990 -1.58 -22.52 -58.83
C LEU A 990 -1.18 -22.11 -57.35
N LEU A 991 -2.17 -21.61 -56.60
CA LEU A 991 -2.30 -21.15 -55.20
C LEU A 991 -1.49 -21.78 -54.02
N ALA A 992 -1.16 -20.92 -53.03
CA ALA A 992 -1.84 -20.86 -51.71
C ALA A 992 -1.59 -19.54 -50.91
N LEU A 993 -2.67 -18.91 -50.40
CA LEU A 993 -2.84 -18.04 -49.19
C LEU A 993 -1.65 -17.13 -48.71
N CYS A 994 -1.71 -15.79 -48.81
CA CYS A 994 -2.34 -14.80 -47.88
C CYS A 994 -1.45 -14.36 -46.66
N TYR A 995 -1.37 -13.11 -46.19
CA TYR A 995 -2.13 -11.86 -46.48
C TYR A 995 -1.38 -10.55 -46.07
N PHE A 996 -1.52 -9.46 -46.85
CA PHE A 996 -1.24 -8.02 -46.53
C PHE A 996 0.25 -7.56 -46.32
N ARG A 997 0.76 -6.54 -47.02
CA ARG A 997 0.59 -5.05 -46.94
C ARG A 997 1.26 -4.42 -45.69
N LYS A 998 2.06 -3.34 -45.76
CA LYS A 998 2.35 -2.38 -46.86
C LYS A 998 3.76 -1.75 -46.65
N LYS A 999 4.28 -1.00 -47.64
CA LYS A 999 5.45 -0.09 -47.50
C LYS A 999 5.23 1.03 -46.46
N HIS A 1000 6.34 1.70 -46.12
CA HIS A 1000 6.44 3.14 -45.80
C HIS A 1000 5.25 3.97 -46.31
#